data_AF-A0A497PBP4-F1
#
_entry.id   AF-A0A497PBP4-F1
#
_cell.length_a   1.000
_cell.length_b   1.000
_cell.length_c   1.000
_cell.angle_alpha   90.00
_cell.angle_beta   90.00
_cell.angle_gamma   90.00
#
_symmetry.space_group_name_H-M   'P 1'
#
loop_
_entity.id
_entity.type
_entity.pdbx_description
1 polymer ?
#
loop_
_entity_poly.entity_id
_entity_poly.type
_entity_poly.pdbx_seq_one_letter_code
_entity_poly.pdbx_strand_id
1 'polypeptide(L)'
;AIPSINVKQSTSPFTFIIKNALIIAILLSSILSIVLKLTTINFDGILGFLTIVNASLFAMLAYLMVRGRILLKGIRFWLKYSPLILILLLVIINLSGPWSMGNLILGQQANLEFSELLNDDIKPILFIILGIYKLLPQVLTPIFVLINALLMRRNSRIIKQSCYRNKLNLKKLSKAYHYNKFMLLQLFGVLILAWSIGIIAVTPHLSFLPSLVILIIIIVFTKKSARNFRRWAIKKKKQALKKRGVERKKIKQVVFEDKNKRTALLMLIFLVIFPIFFGFNFFLNINCPDLRFAINPVENRIETSSAEIEPEYKEKLEELTDITINDEILIKGKVSPSAGHSVKLHAKLKPIEITSRKKNDPYMLSEFEFHSPYLSGPLKDSELILRLNFNKYQFLPGIYIVAVYFVESYLFSVRLSQPNIYFLELKRDFLKVLPMDSFASVPGSYHGAVYTLELEEEKAWKVVFNGKVVNSLDQPIKINKLDLFLERFDKYERIATISTDSNGRFHHEILIHGIFEINAISLISANETERYKALQHEEYAGLDLEGHEGAILPDLDNDGVPDEWPFSLGDLLLALSGEQSFPSGLRFMAKFDEGSGNVVIDDVQGLKGKLKGNATWSVGKDGKGSIRFKSNNIKTFGIEAGHLNISNTIDQGVVETINFKNVYENPVVVAYIYTRNNGESLGVRIDNVTSTSCQIFMEEPPDGAVTYT
;
A
#
# COMPACT_ATOMS: atom_id res chain seq x y z
N ALA A 1 0.75 53.11 -22.60
CA ALA A 1 1.20 54.51 -22.66
C ALA A 1 2.47 54.66 -21.84
N ILE A 2 3.61 54.98 -22.45
CA ILE A 2 4.88 55.19 -21.72
C ILE A 2 5.24 56.67 -21.88
N PRO A 3 5.44 57.45 -20.79
CA PRO A 3 5.93 58.80 -20.92
C PRO A 3 7.42 58.78 -21.29
N SER A 4 7.79 59.60 -22.27
CA SER A 4 9.17 59.82 -22.69
C SER A 4 9.97 60.48 -21.56
N ILE A 5 10.71 59.68 -20.80
CA ILE A 5 11.66 60.20 -19.80
C ILE A 5 12.94 60.60 -20.54
N ASN A 6 13.09 61.90 -20.79
CA ASN A 6 14.31 62.49 -21.32
C ASN A 6 15.27 62.83 -20.17
N VAL A 7 16.19 61.92 -19.85
CA VAL A 7 17.25 62.15 -18.86
C VAL A 7 18.57 62.38 -19.61
N LYS A 8 19.08 63.61 -19.53
CA LYS A 8 20.43 63.98 -20.01
C LYS A 8 21.49 63.00 -19.46
N GLN A 9 22.40 62.65 -20.34
CA GLN A 9 23.51 61.70 -20.20
C GLN A 9 24.11 61.61 -18.78
N SER A 10 23.75 60.54 -18.06
CA SER A 10 24.50 60.05 -16.90
C SER A 10 25.33 58.84 -17.34
N THR A 11 26.65 58.99 -17.43
CA THR A 11 27.62 58.00 -17.91
C THR A 11 28.02 56.97 -16.84
N SER A 12 27.20 56.74 -15.82
CA SER A 12 27.50 55.72 -14.81
C SER A 12 27.06 54.32 -15.29
N PRO A 13 27.96 53.32 -15.29
CA PRO A 13 27.60 51.93 -15.61
C PRO A 13 26.49 51.35 -14.72
N PHE A 14 26.27 51.95 -13.55
CA PHE A 14 25.30 51.52 -12.54
C PHE A 14 23.85 51.84 -12.94
N THR A 15 23.61 53.01 -13.54
CA THR A 15 22.29 53.43 -14.03
C THR A 15 21.85 52.58 -15.23
N PHE A 16 22.81 52.11 -16.04
CA PHE A 16 22.56 51.22 -17.17
C PHE A 16 22.17 49.80 -16.72
N ILE A 17 22.84 49.25 -15.70
CA ILE A 17 22.53 47.91 -15.16
C ILE A 17 21.14 47.90 -14.51
N ILE A 18 20.80 48.92 -13.71
CA ILE A 18 19.48 49.01 -13.07
C ILE A 18 18.37 49.18 -14.12
N LYS A 19 18.58 50.01 -15.14
CA LYS A 19 17.61 50.19 -16.23
C LYS A 19 17.35 48.88 -16.98
N ASN A 20 18.39 48.10 -17.29
CA ASN A 20 18.23 46.83 -17.99
C ASN A 20 17.62 45.73 -17.10
N ALA A 21 17.97 45.68 -15.81
CA ALA A 21 17.34 44.75 -14.87
C ALA A 21 15.84 45.05 -14.70
N LEU A 22 15.46 46.33 -14.65
CA LEU A 22 14.06 46.76 -14.57
C LEU A 22 13.29 46.40 -15.86
N ILE A 23 13.90 46.62 -17.03
CA ILE A 23 13.31 46.27 -18.33
C ILE A 23 13.12 44.75 -18.45
N ILE A 24 14.10 43.95 -18.02
CA ILE A 24 14.00 42.48 -18.03
C ILE A 24 12.92 42.01 -17.05
N ALA A 25 12.82 42.60 -15.86
CA ALA A 25 11.78 42.27 -14.89
C ALA A 25 10.37 42.62 -15.41
N ILE A 26 10.20 43.76 -16.07
CA ILE A 26 8.93 44.17 -16.67
C ILE A 26 8.55 43.26 -17.85
N LEU A 27 9.51 42.87 -18.68
CA LEU A 27 9.30 41.91 -19.78
C LEU A 27 8.92 40.53 -19.27
N LEU A 28 9.64 40.01 -18.26
CA LEU A 28 9.30 38.72 -17.64
C LEU A 28 7.94 38.77 -16.96
N SER A 29 7.59 39.86 -16.27
CA SER A 29 6.27 40.04 -15.65
C SER A 29 5.15 40.11 -16.68
N SER A 30 5.38 40.77 -17.83
CA SER A 30 4.38 40.88 -18.90
C SER A 30 4.19 39.55 -19.63
N ILE A 31 5.27 38.83 -19.92
CA ILE A 31 5.22 37.50 -20.52
C ILE A 31 4.53 36.51 -19.58
N LEU A 32 4.84 36.57 -18.28
CA LEU A 32 4.21 35.72 -17.27
C LEU A 32 2.71 36.03 -17.09
N SER A 33 2.32 37.31 -17.16
CA SER A 33 0.91 37.72 -17.13
C SER A 33 0.13 37.23 -18.36
N ILE A 34 0.78 37.18 -19.54
CA ILE A 34 0.19 36.63 -20.76
C ILE A 34 0.06 35.10 -20.65
N VAL A 35 1.06 34.41 -20.12
CA VAL A 35 1.02 32.96 -19.88
C VAL A 35 -0.07 32.59 -18.86
N LEU A 36 -0.18 33.34 -17.75
CA LEU A 36 -1.21 33.12 -16.72
C LEU A 36 -2.63 33.38 -17.22
N LYS A 37 -2.82 34.29 -18.18
CA LYS A 37 -4.14 34.54 -18.80
C LYS A 37 -4.54 33.46 -19.81
N LEU A 38 -3.61 32.61 -20.24
CA LEU A 38 -3.81 31.63 -21.31
C LEU A 38 -3.87 30.18 -20.83
N THR A 39 -3.71 29.89 -19.54
CA THR A 39 -3.60 28.52 -19.04
C THR A 39 -4.40 28.27 -17.75
N THR A 40 -5.23 27.22 -17.73
CA THR A 40 -5.91 26.65 -16.55
C THR A 40 -4.93 25.77 -15.74
N ILE A 41 -4.02 26.40 -14.98
CA ILE A 41 -3.01 25.68 -14.17
C ILE A 41 -3.40 25.67 -12.68
N ASN A 42 -3.09 24.56 -12.01
CA ASN A 42 -3.21 24.37 -10.56
C ASN A 42 -2.42 25.42 -9.77
N PHE A 43 -3.13 26.27 -9.01
CA PHE A 43 -2.66 27.54 -8.47
C PHE A 43 -1.61 27.37 -7.34
N ASP A 44 -1.67 26.26 -6.61
CA ASP A 44 -0.85 26.04 -5.40
C ASP A 44 0.63 25.79 -5.71
N GLY A 45 0.94 25.08 -6.80
CA GLY A 45 2.31 24.85 -7.24
C GLY A 45 3.01 26.12 -7.73
N ILE A 46 2.24 27.03 -8.35
CA ILE A 46 2.73 28.34 -8.81
C ILE A 46 3.04 29.23 -7.60
N LEU A 47 2.18 29.20 -6.58
CA LEU A 47 2.38 29.98 -5.36
C LEU A 47 3.62 29.52 -4.59
N GLY A 48 3.85 28.21 -4.48
CA GLY A 48 5.07 27.65 -3.88
C GLY A 48 6.34 28.09 -4.62
N PHE A 49 6.33 28.00 -5.97
CA PHE A 49 7.46 28.44 -6.79
C PHE A 49 7.73 29.96 -6.66
N LEU A 50 6.68 30.79 -6.70
CA LEU A 50 6.79 32.24 -6.52
C LEU A 50 7.33 32.61 -5.13
N THR A 51 6.94 31.88 -4.09
CA THR A 51 7.41 32.13 -2.71
C THR A 51 8.89 31.84 -2.58
N ILE A 52 9.38 30.74 -3.18
CA ILE A 52 10.79 30.36 -3.19
C ILE A 52 11.64 31.35 -4.01
N VAL A 53 11.14 31.76 -5.18
CA VAL A 53 11.82 32.76 -6.04
C VAL A 53 11.87 34.12 -5.33
N ASN A 54 10.76 34.55 -4.69
CA ASN A 54 10.71 35.80 -3.94
C ASN A 54 11.62 35.78 -2.72
N ALA A 55 11.65 34.69 -1.93
CA ALA A 55 12.55 34.56 -0.79
C ALA A 55 14.03 34.62 -1.21
N SER A 56 14.36 33.98 -2.34
CA SER A 56 15.72 34.01 -2.92
C SER A 56 16.10 35.41 -3.41
N LEU A 57 15.15 36.14 -4.02
CA LEU A 57 15.33 37.53 -4.45
C LEU A 57 15.47 38.48 -3.24
N PHE A 58 14.72 38.23 -2.16
CA PHE A 58 14.75 39.00 -0.92
C PHE A 58 16.07 38.81 -0.18
N ALA A 59 16.58 37.57 -0.10
CA ALA A 59 17.89 37.26 0.46
C ALA A 59 19.02 37.94 -0.34
N MET A 60 18.90 37.96 -1.67
CA MET A 60 19.83 38.68 -2.56
C MET A 60 19.80 40.21 -2.30
N LEU A 61 18.61 40.79 -2.16
CA LEU A 61 18.44 42.23 -1.88
C LEU A 61 18.95 42.60 -0.48
N ALA A 62 18.63 41.80 0.55
CA ALA A 62 19.11 42.00 1.91
C ALA A 62 20.65 41.91 2.00
N TYR A 63 21.27 40.95 1.30
CA TYR A 63 22.72 40.82 1.23
C TYR A 63 23.38 42.02 0.53
N LEU A 64 22.77 42.54 -0.54
CA LEU A 64 23.23 43.75 -1.23
C LEU A 64 23.06 45.01 -0.36
N MET A 65 22.01 45.06 0.47
CA MET A 65 21.75 46.15 1.41
C MET A 65 22.74 46.18 2.59
N VAL A 66 23.09 45.02 3.16
CA VAL A 66 24.05 44.92 4.28
C VAL A 66 25.47 45.34 3.88
N ARG A 67 25.82 45.30 2.59
CA ARG A 67 27.19 45.54 2.12
C ARG A 67 27.44 46.89 1.43
N GLY A 68 26.39 47.66 1.16
CA GLY A 68 26.50 49.03 0.66
C GLY A 68 26.27 50.03 1.79
N ARG A 69 27.05 51.12 1.87
CA ARG A 69 26.70 52.30 2.68
C ARG A 69 25.45 53.00 2.08
N ILE A 70 24.30 52.34 2.14
CA ILE A 70 23.03 52.75 1.54
C ILE A 70 21.90 52.52 2.56
N LEU A 71 22.11 52.94 3.80
CA LEU A 71 21.08 52.85 4.83
C LEU A 71 20.00 53.94 4.65
N LEU A 72 20.38 55.20 4.40
CA LEU A 72 19.39 56.30 4.37
C LEU A 72 18.52 56.38 3.10
N LYS A 73 19.02 55.98 1.92
CA LYS A 73 18.23 56.02 0.67
C LYS A 73 17.34 54.79 0.50
N GLY A 74 17.78 53.63 1.01
CA GLY A 74 16.97 52.41 1.07
C GLY A 74 15.79 52.57 2.04
N ILE A 75 16.01 53.16 3.22
CA ILE A 75 14.95 53.45 4.20
C ILE A 75 13.93 54.46 3.66
N ARG A 76 14.35 55.53 2.96
CA ARG A 76 13.41 56.47 2.32
C ARG A 76 12.60 55.85 1.18
N PHE A 77 13.18 54.91 0.43
CA PHE A 77 12.44 54.15 -0.58
C PHE A 77 11.45 53.19 0.08
N TRP A 78 11.87 52.52 1.16
CA TRP A 78 11.03 51.59 1.91
C TRP A 78 9.85 52.29 2.60
N LEU A 79 10.07 53.43 3.27
CA LEU A 79 9.00 54.25 3.86
C LEU A 79 8.03 54.82 2.83
N LYS A 80 8.46 55.03 1.58
CA LYS A 80 7.63 55.59 0.51
C LYS A 80 6.73 54.54 -0.16
N TYR A 81 7.13 53.27 -0.15
CA TYR A 81 6.43 52.21 -0.89
C TYR A 81 5.96 51.03 -0.01
N SER A 82 6.30 51.00 1.29
CA SER A 82 5.81 49.96 2.21
C SER A 82 4.29 49.90 2.35
N PRO A 83 3.50 50.99 2.29
CA PRO A 83 2.04 50.89 2.33
C PRO A 83 1.48 50.18 1.08
N LEU A 84 2.09 50.44 -0.08
CA LEU A 84 1.68 49.85 -1.36
C LEU A 84 2.02 48.35 -1.42
N ILE A 85 3.17 47.98 -0.84
CA ILE A 85 3.61 46.57 -0.73
C ILE A 85 2.76 45.82 0.31
N LEU A 86 2.39 46.46 1.42
CA LEU A 86 1.52 45.88 2.44
C LEU A 86 0.09 45.69 1.92
N ILE A 87 -0.44 46.66 1.14
CA ILE A 87 -1.74 46.53 0.47
C ILE A 87 -1.70 45.41 -0.59
N LEU A 88 -0.61 45.28 -1.36
CA LEU A 88 -0.46 44.18 -2.31
C LEU A 88 -0.41 42.81 -1.60
N LEU A 89 0.28 42.72 -0.46
CA LEU A 89 0.32 41.51 0.37
C LEU A 89 -1.04 41.19 1.02
N LEU A 90 -1.76 42.18 1.51
CA LEU A 90 -3.11 42.01 2.08
C LEU A 90 -4.15 41.65 1.02
N VAL A 91 -4.00 42.13 -0.22
CA VAL A 91 -4.84 41.72 -1.36
C VAL A 91 -4.54 40.27 -1.76
N ILE A 92 -3.27 39.84 -1.74
CA ILE A 92 -2.88 38.45 -2.01
C ILE A 92 -3.34 37.50 -0.89
N ILE A 93 -3.29 37.93 0.37
CA ILE A 93 -3.75 37.15 1.53
C ILE A 93 -5.29 37.07 1.59
N ASN A 94 -6.02 38.14 1.25
CA ASN A 94 -7.49 38.10 1.21
C ASN A 94 -8.06 37.36 -0.02
N LEU A 95 -7.29 37.24 -1.10
CA LEU A 95 -7.64 36.38 -2.25
C LEU A 95 -7.36 34.89 -2.01
N SER A 96 -6.75 34.52 -0.87
CA SER A 96 -6.40 33.14 -0.49
C SER A 96 -7.18 32.62 0.72
N GLY A 97 -8.37 33.17 0.99
CA GLY A 97 -9.28 32.65 2.02
C GLY A 97 -9.76 31.21 1.76
N PRO A 98 -10.18 30.45 2.79
CA PRO A 98 -10.26 28.98 2.79
C PRO A 98 -11.52 28.39 2.13
N TRP A 99 -12.04 29.02 1.06
CA TRP A 99 -13.30 28.63 0.42
C TRP A 99 -13.17 28.11 -1.02
N SER A 100 -11.97 27.76 -1.50
CA SER A 100 -11.77 27.33 -2.90
C SER A 100 -11.60 25.83 -3.14
N MET A 101 -11.51 24.97 -2.10
CA MET A 101 -11.46 23.51 -2.33
C MET A 101 -12.82 22.88 -2.73
N GLY A 102 -13.94 23.56 -2.50
CA GLY A 102 -15.28 23.01 -2.78
C GLY A 102 -15.67 22.95 -4.26
N ASN A 103 -15.06 23.76 -5.14
CA ASN A 103 -15.46 23.86 -6.54
C ASN A 103 -14.50 23.18 -7.54
N LEU A 104 -13.40 22.57 -7.06
CA LEU A 104 -12.49 21.81 -7.94
C LEU A 104 -13.06 20.40 -8.26
N ILE A 105 -13.93 19.88 -7.38
CA ILE A 105 -14.53 18.53 -7.50
C ILE A 105 -15.66 18.52 -8.56
N LEU A 106 -16.37 19.62 -8.76
CA LEU A 106 -17.37 19.76 -9.84
C LEU A 106 -16.76 20.17 -11.20
N GLY A 107 -15.55 20.75 -11.20
CA GLY A 107 -14.90 21.25 -12.41
C GLY A 107 -14.28 20.18 -13.32
N GLN A 108 -14.02 18.97 -12.83
CA GLN A 108 -13.40 17.91 -13.63
C GLN A 108 -14.41 16.97 -14.32
N GLN A 109 -15.62 16.81 -13.78
CA GLN A 109 -16.72 16.16 -14.51
C GLN A 109 -17.09 17.00 -15.75
N ALA A 110 -17.00 18.33 -15.66
CA ALA A 110 -17.18 19.23 -16.79
C ALA A 110 -16.09 19.08 -17.87
N ASN A 111 -14.84 18.69 -17.56
CA ASN A 111 -13.74 18.66 -18.54
C ASN A 111 -13.76 17.43 -19.46
N LEU A 112 -14.32 16.31 -19.03
CA LEU A 112 -14.53 15.14 -19.90
C LEU A 112 -15.70 15.40 -20.87
N GLU A 113 -16.79 16.01 -20.39
CA GLU A 113 -17.89 16.49 -21.24
C GLU A 113 -17.48 17.66 -22.15
N PHE A 114 -16.57 18.55 -21.72
CA PHE A 114 -16.11 19.70 -22.54
C PHE A 114 -15.27 19.29 -23.75
N SER A 115 -14.56 18.15 -23.70
CA SER A 115 -13.78 17.65 -24.83
C SER A 115 -14.64 17.01 -25.93
N GLU A 116 -15.82 16.50 -25.56
CA GLU A 116 -16.86 16.03 -26.49
C GLU A 116 -17.71 17.21 -27.03
N LEU A 117 -17.83 18.30 -26.27
CA LEU A 117 -18.52 19.54 -26.68
C LEU A 117 -17.68 20.50 -27.52
N LEU A 118 -16.37 20.29 -27.63
CA LEU A 118 -15.50 21.12 -28.47
C LEU A 118 -15.65 20.72 -29.94
N ASN A 119 -16.28 21.62 -30.71
CA ASN A 119 -16.44 21.50 -32.16
C ASN A 119 -15.14 21.02 -32.83
N ASP A 120 -15.23 20.05 -33.73
CA ASP A 120 -14.08 19.39 -34.35
C ASP A 120 -13.14 20.35 -35.09
N ASP A 121 -13.62 21.55 -35.43
CA ASP A 121 -12.82 22.63 -36.02
C ASP A 121 -11.80 23.27 -35.04
N ILE A 122 -12.00 23.15 -33.71
CA ILE A 122 -11.16 23.79 -32.69
C ILE A 122 -10.06 22.85 -32.19
N LYS A 123 -10.26 21.53 -32.24
CA LYS A 123 -9.27 20.52 -31.83
C LYS A 123 -7.92 20.67 -32.55
N PRO A 124 -7.86 20.93 -33.88
CA PRO A 124 -6.60 21.16 -34.59
C PRO A 124 -5.85 22.40 -34.08
N ILE A 125 -6.59 23.47 -33.76
CA ILE A 125 -6.01 24.73 -33.26
C ILE A 125 -5.41 24.51 -31.87
N LEU A 126 -6.10 23.76 -31.00
CA LEU A 126 -5.59 23.41 -29.67
C LEU A 126 -4.34 22.50 -29.78
N PHE A 127 -4.33 21.56 -30.73
CA PHE A 127 -3.16 20.72 -31.02
C PHE A 127 -1.96 21.52 -31.54
N ILE A 128 -2.20 22.52 -32.39
CA ILE A 128 -1.17 23.44 -32.88
C ILE A 128 -0.64 24.32 -31.74
N ILE A 129 -1.51 24.83 -30.86
CA ILE A 129 -1.10 25.62 -29.69
C ILE A 129 -0.28 24.77 -28.71
N LEU A 130 -0.68 23.54 -28.43
CA LEU A 130 0.08 22.59 -27.61
C LEU A 130 1.39 22.15 -28.28
N GLY A 131 1.40 22.02 -29.61
CA GLY A 131 2.60 21.76 -30.40
C GLY A 131 3.59 22.92 -30.34
N ILE A 132 3.12 24.16 -30.54
CA ILE A 132 3.91 25.38 -30.37
C ILE A 132 4.42 25.49 -28.93
N TYR A 133 3.60 25.15 -27.93
CA TYR A 133 3.99 25.16 -26.52
C TYR A 133 5.12 24.15 -26.23
N LYS A 134 5.07 22.94 -26.80
CA LYS A 134 6.17 21.95 -26.69
C LYS A 134 7.44 22.38 -27.43
N LEU A 135 7.31 23.12 -28.54
CA LEU A 135 8.42 23.63 -29.35
C LEU A 135 9.03 24.93 -28.79
N LEU A 136 8.28 25.73 -28.05
CA LEU A 136 8.71 27.04 -27.55
C LEU A 136 9.99 26.98 -26.68
N PRO A 137 10.15 26.03 -25.75
CA PRO A 137 11.41 25.84 -25.02
C PRO A 137 12.56 25.42 -25.95
N GLN A 138 12.30 24.61 -26.98
CA GLN A 138 13.31 24.14 -27.92
C GLN A 138 13.84 25.25 -28.81
N VAL A 139 13.02 26.27 -29.12
CA VAL A 139 13.39 27.43 -29.95
C VAL A 139 13.97 28.58 -29.11
N LEU A 140 13.40 28.87 -27.94
CA LEU A 140 13.88 29.98 -27.09
C LEU A 140 15.25 29.69 -26.48
N THR A 141 15.57 28.43 -26.16
CA THR A 141 16.86 28.05 -25.54
C THR A 141 18.07 28.38 -26.43
N PRO A 142 18.14 27.99 -27.72
CA PRO A 142 19.25 28.37 -28.59
C PRO A 142 19.31 29.88 -28.85
N ILE A 143 18.17 30.59 -28.87
CA ILE A 143 18.14 32.07 -28.99
C ILE A 143 18.75 32.72 -27.75
N PHE A 144 18.40 32.27 -26.54
CA PHE A 144 18.98 32.79 -25.29
C PHE A 144 20.48 32.45 -25.17
N VAL A 145 20.90 31.27 -25.62
CA VAL A 145 22.33 30.90 -25.68
C VAL A 145 23.07 31.79 -26.69
N LEU A 146 22.49 32.05 -27.86
CA LEU A 146 23.05 32.93 -28.88
C LEU A 146 23.17 34.39 -28.40
N ILE A 147 22.12 34.94 -27.78
CA ILE A 147 22.13 36.29 -27.21
C ILE A 147 23.21 36.41 -26.12
N ASN A 148 23.32 35.42 -25.23
CA ASN A 148 24.37 35.40 -24.20
C ASN A 148 25.78 35.27 -24.81
N ALA A 149 25.96 34.44 -25.85
CA ALA A 149 27.22 34.32 -26.57
C ALA A 149 27.61 35.64 -27.29
N LEU A 150 26.65 36.34 -27.88
CA LEU A 150 26.85 37.64 -28.53
C LEU A 150 27.20 38.74 -27.51
N LEU A 151 26.50 38.78 -26.37
CA LEU A 151 26.81 39.69 -25.27
C LEU A 151 28.22 39.42 -24.70
N MET A 152 28.62 38.16 -24.56
CA MET A 152 29.97 37.78 -24.17
C MET A 152 31.02 38.19 -25.19
N ARG A 153 30.79 37.96 -26.49
CA ARG A 153 31.70 38.34 -27.57
C ARG A 153 31.88 39.87 -27.60
N ARG A 154 30.80 40.64 -27.44
CA ARG A 154 30.83 42.11 -27.39
C ARG A 154 31.60 42.62 -26.18
N ASN A 155 31.35 42.07 -24.99
CA ASN A 155 32.10 42.44 -23.78
C ASN A 155 33.60 42.08 -23.88
N SER A 156 33.95 40.96 -24.51
CA SER A 156 35.36 40.58 -24.73
C SER A 156 36.11 41.57 -25.64
N ARG A 157 35.44 42.12 -26.67
CA ARG A 157 36.04 43.08 -27.62
C ARG A 157 36.29 44.45 -26.98
N ILE A 158 35.31 44.97 -26.24
CA ILE A 158 35.43 46.25 -25.49
C ILE A 158 36.62 46.19 -24.51
N ILE A 159 36.93 45.00 -24.00
CA ILE A 159 37.96 44.80 -22.99
C ILE A 159 39.35 44.51 -23.59
N LYS A 160 39.42 43.82 -24.74
CA LYS A 160 40.66 43.76 -25.55
C LYS A 160 41.13 45.17 -25.94
N GLN A 161 40.22 46.06 -26.31
CA GLN A 161 40.53 47.46 -26.63
C GLN A 161 41.05 48.25 -25.42
N SER A 162 40.59 47.98 -24.20
CA SER A 162 41.10 48.65 -23.00
C SER A 162 42.42 48.06 -22.47
N CYS A 163 42.74 46.80 -22.77
CA CYS A 163 44.00 46.16 -22.39
C CYS A 163 45.17 46.53 -23.31
N TYR A 164 44.94 46.74 -24.61
CA TYR A 164 46.02 47.06 -25.56
C TYR A 164 46.61 48.48 -25.38
N ARG A 165 45.88 49.37 -24.68
CA ARG A 165 46.24 50.80 -24.60
C ARG A 165 47.18 51.18 -23.45
N ASN A 166 47.73 50.26 -22.65
CA ASN A 166 48.56 50.65 -21.49
C ASN A 166 49.63 49.63 -21.05
N LYS A 167 50.90 50.07 -21.06
CA LYS A 167 52.10 49.28 -20.68
C LYS A 167 52.04 48.72 -19.24
N LEU A 168 52.51 47.47 -19.15
CA LEU A 168 52.66 46.52 -18.03
C LEU A 168 52.63 47.07 -16.59
N ASN A 169 51.54 46.79 -15.88
CA ASN A 169 51.44 46.94 -14.42
C ASN A 169 50.87 45.63 -13.82
N LEU A 170 51.57 44.97 -12.89
CA LEU A 170 51.15 43.65 -12.35
C LEU A 170 49.81 43.66 -11.62
N LYS A 171 49.37 44.82 -11.12
CA LYS A 171 47.99 45.02 -10.64
C LYS A 171 46.96 44.73 -11.74
N LYS A 172 47.27 45.04 -13.01
CA LYS A 172 46.40 44.74 -14.17
C LYS A 172 46.44 43.26 -14.56
N LEU A 173 47.59 42.58 -14.46
CA LEU A 173 47.68 41.15 -14.79
C LEU A 173 46.89 40.26 -13.81
N SER A 174 46.94 40.59 -12.51
CA SER A 174 46.13 39.92 -11.49
C SER A 174 44.64 40.23 -11.65
N LYS A 175 44.28 41.48 -11.98
CA LYS A 175 42.90 41.86 -12.31
C LYS A 175 42.40 41.11 -13.54
N ALA A 176 43.21 41.02 -14.60
CA ALA A 176 42.87 40.26 -15.81
C ALA A 176 42.72 38.76 -15.52
N TYR A 177 43.55 38.18 -14.65
CA TYR A 177 43.42 36.79 -14.23
C TYR A 177 42.10 36.54 -13.48
N HIS A 178 41.78 37.33 -12.44
CA HIS A 178 40.53 37.17 -11.69
C HIS A 178 39.30 37.50 -12.54
N TYR A 179 39.41 38.48 -13.44
CA TYR A 179 38.39 38.82 -14.41
C TYR A 179 38.12 37.68 -15.40
N ASN A 180 39.16 37.10 -16.01
CA ASN A 180 39.00 35.96 -16.92
C ASN A 180 38.41 34.75 -16.18
N LYS A 181 38.82 34.50 -14.93
CA LYS A 181 38.28 33.41 -14.11
C LYS A 181 36.84 33.69 -13.64
N PHE A 182 36.39 34.94 -13.63
CA PHE A 182 35.00 35.33 -13.36
C PHE A 182 34.14 35.19 -14.62
N MET A 183 34.63 35.68 -15.77
CA MET A 183 33.99 35.49 -17.08
C MET A 183 33.84 34.01 -17.44
N LEU A 184 34.87 33.20 -17.18
CA LEU A 184 34.81 31.76 -17.36
C LEU A 184 33.73 31.13 -16.48
N LEU A 185 33.59 31.57 -15.23
CA LEU A 185 32.54 31.08 -14.31
C LEU A 185 31.14 31.50 -14.78
N GLN A 186 30.97 32.69 -15.34
CA GLN A 186 29.70 33.11 -15.95
C GLN A 186 29.37 32.29 -17.21
N LEU A 187 30.36 32.02 -18.07
CA LEU A 187 30.19 31.19 -19.26
C LEU A 187 29.79 29.76 -18.84
N PHE A 188 30.48 29.19 -17.85
CA PHE A 188 30.12 27.89 -17.29
C PHE A 188 28.73 27.92 -16.66
N GLY A 189 28.35 28.97 -15.94
CA GLY A 189 27.00 29.10 -15.39
C GLY A 189 25.92 29.07 -16.49
N VAL A 190 26.13 29.78 -17.61
CA VAL A 190 25.22 29.76 -18.76
C VAL A 190 25.21 28.41 -19.46
N LEU A 191 26.38 27.81 -19.69
CA LEU A 191 26.50 26.49 -20.33
C LEU A 191 25.85 25.40 -19.47
N ILE A 192 26.07 25.42 -18.15
CA ILE A 192 25.41 24.52 -17.21
C ILE A 192 23.92 24.76 -17.29
N LEU A 193 23.42 26.00 -17.22
CA LEU A 193 21.99 26.27 -17.28
C LEU A 193 21.37 25.77 -18.60
N ALA A 194 22.01 25.99 -19.73
CA ALA A 194 21.57 25.48 -21.03
C ALA A 194 21.58 23.95 -21.07
N TRP A 195 22.65 23.32 -20.55
CA TRP A 195 22.78 21.86 -20.47
C TRP A 195 21.76 21.25 -19.51
N SER A 196 21.48 21.95 -18.41
CA SER A 196 20.47 21.61 -17.41
C SER A 196 19.09 21.57 -18.05
N ILE A 197 18.72 22.63 -18.77
CA ILE A 197 17.46 22.72 -19.50
C ILE A 197 17.37 21.61 -20.55
N GLY A 198 18.46 21.34 -21.28
CA GLY A 198 18.51 20.26 -22.26
C GLY A 198 18.33 18.86 -21.65
N ILE A 199 19.03 18.56 -20.55
CA ILE A 199 18.89 17.27 -19.84
C ILE A 199 17.49 17.13 -19.25
N ILE A 200 16.95 18.19 -18.65
CA ILE A 200 15.59 18.18 -18.10
C ILE A 200 14.56 17.90 -19.21
N ALA A 201 14.74 18.47 -20.40
CA ALA A 201 13.81 18.31 -21.52
C ALA A 201 13.86 16.92 -22.17
N VAL A 202 15.02 16.25 -22.17
CA VAL A 202 15.23 14.99 -22.92
C VAL A 202 15.28 13.77 -22.00
N THR A 203 15.94 13.89 -20.85
CA THR A 203 16.21 12.77 -19.91
C THR A 203 16.20 13.26 -18.46
N PRO A 204 15.01 13.50 -17.86
CA PRO A 204 14.90 14.09 -16.52
C PRO A 204 15.57 13.26 -15.41
N HIS A 205 15.69 11.94 -15.59
CA HIS A 205 16.40 11.05 -14.65
C HIS A 205 17.92 11.32 -14.57
N LEU A 206 18.52 11.99 -15.56
CA LEU A 206 19.94 12.40 -15.55
C LEU A 206 20.17 13.78 -14.94
N SER A 207 19.14 14.41 -14.34
CA SER A 207 19.21 15.75 -13.76
C SER A 207 20.24 15.89 -12.61
N PHE A 208 20.74 14.78 -12.05
CA PHE A 208 21.83 14.79 -11.08
C PHE A 208 23.21 15.15 -11.69
N LEU A 209 23.45 14.87 -12.97
CA LEU A 209 24.74 15.13 -13.64
C LEU A 209 25.12 16.62 -13.66
N PRO A 210 24.22 17.56 -14.02
CA PRO A 210 24.46 19.01 -13.86
C PRO A 210 24.84 19.41 -12.44
N SER A 211 24.17 18.87 -11.43
CA SER A 211 24.46 19.16 -10.02
C SER A 211 25.86 18.71 -9.63
N LEU A 212 26.30 17.53 -10.11
CA LEU A 212 27.65 17.01 -9.89
C LEU A 212 28.71 17.86 -10.61
N VAL A 213 28.42 18.31 -11.85
CA VAL A 213 29.29 19.25 -12.58
C VAL A 213 29.39 20.60 -11.87
N ILE A 214 28.29 21.13 -11.32
CA ILE A 214 28.28 22.34 -10.49
C ILE A 214 29.16 22.13 -9.25
N LEU A 215 29.06 20.97 -8.58
CA LEU A 215 29.88 20.64 -7.41
C LEU A 215 31.38 20.59 -7.76
N ILE A 216 31.74 19.93 -8.86
CA ILE A 216 33.12 19.89 -9.37
C ILE A 216 33.60 21.31 -9.70
N ILE A 217 32.77 22.14 -10.32
CA ILE A 217 33.10 23.53 -10.63
C ILE A 217 33.27 24.34 -9.35
N ILE A 218 32.41 24.18 -8.35
CA ILE A 218 32.58 24.78 -7.03
C ILE A 218 33.93 24.37 -6.45
N ILE A 219 34.28 23.08 -6.43
CA ILE A 219 35.55 22.57 -5.90
C ILE A 219 36.74 23.15 -6.67
N VAL A 220 36.72 23.13 -8.00
CA VAL A 220 37.80 23.64 -8.87
C VAL A 220 37.98 25.16 -8.71
N PHE A 221 36.87 25.90 -8.56
CA PHE A 221 36.89 27.36 -8.46
C PHE A 221 37.12 27.86 -7.02
N THR A 222 36.86 27.04 -6.01
CA THR A 222 37.18 27.31 -4.60
C THR A 222 38.60 26.87 -4.23
N LYS A 223 39.18 25.86 -4.91
CA LYS A 223 40.57 25.43 -4.74
C LYS A 223 41.50 26.64 -4.87
N LYS A 224 42.43 26.79 -3.92
CA LYS A 224 43.26 27.98 -3.62
C LYS A 224 44.33 28.28 -4.69
N SER A 225 43.99 28.18 -5.99
CA SER A 225 44.90 28.32 -7.14
C SER A 225 45.55 29.72 -7.22
N ALA A 226 44.91 30.74 -6.65
CA ALA A 226 45.46 32.09 -6.56
C ALA A 226 46.76 32.16 -5.74
N ARG A 227 46.96 31.28 -4.74
CA ARG A 227 48.18 31.29 -3.90
C ARG A 227 49.39 30.81 -4.69
N ASN A 228 49.22 29.77 -5.52
CA ASN A 228 50.28 29.19 -6.34
C ASN A 228 50.63 30.11 -7.53
N PHE A 229 49.63 30.67 -8.21
CA PHE A 229 49.85 31.66 -9.27
C PHE A 229 50.54 32.93 -8.74
N ARG A 230 50.17 33.40 -7.54
CA ARG A 230 50.81 34.55 -6.87
C ARG A 230 52.28 34.27 -6.53
N ARG A 231 52.60 33.08 -6.00
CA ARG A 231 53.99 32.66 -5.75
C ARG A 231 54.80 32.63 -7.05
N TRP A 232 54.23 32.08 -8.12
CA TRP A 232 54.85 32.03 -9.44
C TRP A 232 55.09 33.42 -10.05
N ALA A 233 54.08 34.29 -10.04
CA ALA A 233 54.18 35.66 -10.59
C ALA A 233 55.18 36.52 -9.80
N ILE A 234 55.24 36.37 -8.47
CA ILE A 234 56.25 37.03 -7.63
C ILE A 234 57.65 36.49 -7.97
N LYS A 235 57.83 35.17 -8.15
CA LYS A 235 59.12 34.58 -8.57
C LYS A 235 59.57 35.14 -9.93
N LYS A 236 58.70 35.14 -10.96
CA LYS A 236 58.98 35.72 -12.29
C LYS A 236 59.32 37.21 -12.23
N LYS A 237 58.60 38.01 -11.44
CA LYS A 237 58.90 39.44 -11.29
C LYS A 237 60.24 39.67 -10.58
N LYS A 238 60.53 38.90 -9.52
CA LYS A 238 61.82 38.95 -8.83
C LYS A 238 62.97 38.63 -9.79
N GLN A 239 62.81 37.62 -10.65
CA GLN A 239 63.78 37.29 -11.71
C GLN A 239 63.95 38.44 -12.72
N ALA A 240 62.87 39.05 -13.19
CA ALA A 240 62.92 40.16 -14.14
C ALA A 240 63.54 41.44 -13.57
N LEU A 241 63.31 41.74 -12.28
CA LEU A 241 63.93 42.88 -11.60
C LEU A 241 65.42 42.64 -11.33
N LYS A 242 65.80 41.40 -10.97
CA LYS A 242 67.22 41.01 -10.80
C LYS A 242 68.00 41.21 -12.11
N LYS A 243 67.41 40.90 -13.26
CA LYS A 243 68.02 41.13 -14.58
C LYS A 243 68.19 42.62 -14.95
N ARG A 244 67.52 43.55 -14.24
CA ARG A 244 67.56 44.99 -14.54
C ARG A 244 68.35 45.82 -13.51
N GLY A 245 69.05 45.17 -12.57
CA GLY A 245 69.88 45.86 -11.57
C GLY A 245 69.11 46.74 -10.57
N VAL A 246 67.78 46.66 -10.52
CA VAL A 246 66.98 47.55 -9.67
C VAL A 246 66.86 46.99 -8.25
N GLU A 247 67.30 47.76 -7.26
CA GLU A 247 67.24 47.40 -5.84
C GLU A 247 65.80 47.28 -5.27
N ARG A 248 65.67 46.40 -4.28
CA ARG A 248 64.40 45.82 -3.83
C ARG A 248 63.56 46.80 -3.00
N LYS A 249 62.64 47.54 -3.62
CA LYS A 249 61.52 48.16 -2.86
C LYS A 249 60.54 47.09 -2.36
N LYS A 250 60.22 47.09 -1.05
CA LYS A 250 59.20 46.23 -0.42
C LYS A 250 57.87 46.35 -1.17
N ILE A 251 57.49 45.32 -1.91
CA ILE A 251 56.22 45.30 -2.65
C ILE A 251 55.08 45.16 -1.64
N LYS A 252 54.35 46.26 -1.38
CA LYS A 252 53.14 46.25 -0.52
C LYS A 252 52.18 45.15 -0.98
N GLN A 253 51.77 44.30 -0.05
CA GLN A 253 50.80 43.24 -0.31
C GLN A 253 49.43 43.88 -0.56
N VAL A 254 48.94 43.79 -1.80
CA VAL A 254 47.56 44.12 -2.12
C VAL A 254 46.70 42.93 -1.71
N VAL A 255 45.80 43.13 -0.75
CA VAL A 255 44.74 42.18 -0.40
C VAL A 255 43.61 42.38 -1.41
N PHE A 256 43.18 41.32 -2.08
CA PHE A 256 42.18 41.39 -3.15
C PHE A 256 40.80 41.01 -2.62
N GLU A 257 39.79 41.87 -2.86
CA GLU A 257 38.37 41.69 -2.50
C GLU A 257 37.62 40.61 -3.34
N ASP A 258 38.24 40.06 -4.38
CA ASP A 258 37.56 39.17 -5.35
C ASP A 258 37.12 37.80 -4.79
N LYS A 259 37.64 37.37 -3.63
CA LYS A 259 37.19 36.13 -2.97
C LYS A 259 35.69 36.20 -2.67
N ASN A 260 35.23 37.36 -2.21
CA ASN A 260 33.85 37.55 -1.77
C ASN A 260 32.87 37.57 -2.95
N LYS A 261 33.28 38.15 -4.10
CA LYS A 261 32.45 38.17 -5.33
C LYS A 261 32.30 36.77 -5.91
N ARG A 262 33.36 35.96 -5.86
CA ARG A 262 33.33 34.58 -6.33
C ARG A 262 32.48 33.68 -5.42
N THR A 263 32.62 33.81 -4.11
CA THR A 263 31.76 33.08 -3.15
C THR A 263 30.30 33.51 -3.29
N ALA A 264 30.03 34.81 -3.43
CA ALA A 264 28.67 35.30 -3.67
C ALA A 264 28.08 34.78 -4.99
N LEU A 265 28.87 34.70 -6.07
CA LEU A 265 28.40 34.13 -7.33
C LEU A 265 28.14 32.63 -7.23
N LEU A 266 28.96 31.87 -6.49
CA LEU A 266 28.70 30.45 -6.25
C LEU A 266 27.45 30.23 -5.38
N MET A 267 27.26 31.06 -4.35
CA MET A 267 26.02 31.06 -3.56
C MET A 267 24.81 31.41 -4.42
N LEU A 268 24.92 32.40 -5.32
CA LEU A 268 23.84 32.77 -6.23
C LEU A 268 23.53 31.64 -7.23
N ILE A 269 24.56 31.04 -7.82
CA ILE A 269 24.40 29.87 -8.70
C ILE A 269 23.70 28.75 -7.92
N PHE A 270 24.14 28.45 -6.70
CA PHE A 270 23.49 27.45 -5.86
C PHE A 270 22.03 27.83 -5.54
N LEU A 271 21.78 29.02 -5.01
CA LEU A 271 20.44 29.46 -4.61
C LEU A 271 19.45 29.65 -5.76
N VAL A 272 19.92 29.87 -6.99
CA VAL A 272 19.03 30.01 -8.16
C VAL A 272 18.88 28.69 -8.91
N ILE A 273 19.98 27.99 -9.15
CA ILE A 273 19.95 26.76 -9.96
C ILE A 273 19.38 25.60 -9.14
N PHE A 274 19.73 25.47 -7.86
CA PHE A 274 19.27 24.38 -7.00
C PHE A 274 17.73 24.35 -6.94
N PRO A 275 17.00 25.44 -6.58
CA PRO A 275 15.54 25.37 -6.54
C PRO A 275 14.87 25.13 -7.89
N ILE A 276 15.49 25.52 -9.00
CA ILE A 276 14.95 25.21 -10.34
C ILE A 276 15.05 23.71 -10.60
N PHE A 277 16.17 23.07 -10.23
CA PHE A 277 16.35 21.63 -10.38
C PHE A 277 15.42 20.81 -9.48
N PHE A 278 15.29 21.19 -8.22
CA PHE A 278 14.40 20.49 -7.29
C PHE A 278 12.94 20.80 -7.61
N GLY A 279 12.62 22.07 -7.86
CA GLY A 279 11.29 22.56 -8.21
C GLY A 279 10.75 21.90 -9.48
N PHE A 280 11.56 21.79 -10.54
CA PHE A 280 11.09 21.19 -11.79
C PHE A 280 10.70 19.72 -11.62
N ASN A 281 11.44 18.97 -10.80
CA ASN A 281 11.13 17.57 -10.52
C ASN A 281 9.78 17.38 -9.82
N PHE A 282 9.22 18.39 -9.13
CA PHE A 282 7.86 18.33 -8.56
C PHE A 282 6.75 18.44 -9.60
N PHE A 283 7.02 19.00 -10.79
CA PHE A 283 6.01 19.20 -11.83
C PHE A 283 5.90 18.02 -12.81
N LEU A 284 6.78 17.02 -12.70
CA LEU A 284 6.69 15.82 -13.53
C LEU A 284 5.58 14.93 -12.98
N ASN A 285 4.49 14.80 -13.75
CA ASN A 285 3.45 13.83 -13.46
C ASN A 285 4.03 12.41 -13.56
N ILE A 286 3.73 11.60 -12.57
CA ILE A 286 3.97 10.16 -12.58
C ILE A 286 2.63 9.45 -12.77
N ASN A 287 2.61 8.36 -13.51
CA ASN A 287 1.40 7.55 -13.65
C ASN A 287 1.26 6.64 -12.43
N CYS A 288 0.02 6.43 -11.98
CA CYS A 288 -0.27 5.39 -11.02
C CYS A 288 -0.01 4.03 -11.70
N PRO A 289 0.65 3.05 -11.04
CA PRO A 289 0.75 1.71 -11.59
C PRO A 289 -0.63 1.07 -11.71
N ASP A 290 -0.75 0.04 -12.55
CA ASP A 290 -1.98 -0.76 -12.61
C ASP A 290 -2.21 -1.41 -11.25
N LEU A 291 -3.40 -1.18 -10.70
CA LEU A 291 -3.80 -1.64 -9.37
C LEU A 291 -4.66 -2.89 -9.49
N ARG A 292 -4.46 -3.82 -8.57
CA ARG A 292 -5.30 -4.99 -8.34
C ARG A 292 -5.76 -5.03 -6.90
N PHE A 293 -6.93 -5.59 -6.67
CA PHE A 293 -7.63 -5.53 -5.39
C PHE A 293 -7.99 -6.93 -4.92
N ALA A 294 -7.82 -7.22 -3.63
CA ALA A 294 -8.27 -8.48 -3.04
C ALA A 294 -8.81 -8.24 -1.63
N ILE A 295 -9.69 -9.11 -1.15
CA ILE A 295 -10.03 -9.19 0.28
C ILE A 295 -9.00 -10.12 0.92
N ASN A 296 -8.42 -9.72 2.06
CA ASN A 296 -7.58 -10.61 2.84
C ASN A 296 -8.47 -11.63 3.56
N PRO A 297 -8.33 -12.95 3.31
CA PRO A 297 -9.10 -13.99 3.99
C PRO A 297 -9.12 -13.82 5.51
N VAL A 298 -10.22 -14.23 6.13
CA VAL A 298 -10.40 -14.12 7.59
C VAL A 298 -9.37 -14.97 8.31
N GLU A 299 -9.06 -16.14 7.76
CA GLU A 299 -8.10 -17.12 8.28
C GLU A 299 -6.71 -16.51 8.42
N ASN A 300 -6.26 -15.69 7.45
CA ASN A 300 -4.96 -15.02 7.53
C ASN A 300 -4.89 -13.94 8.61
N ARG A 301 -6.03 -13.55 9.19
CA ARG A 301 -6.15 -12.43 10.13
C ARG A 301 -6.42 -12.89 11.55
N ILE A 302 -6.84 -14.14 11.74
CA ILE A 302 -7.02 -14.76 13.04
C ILE A 302 -5.72 -15.48 13.41
N GLU A 303 -5.15 -15.15 14.58
CA GLU A 303 -3.84 -15.67 15.02
C GLU A 303 -3.79 -17.21 15.17
N THR A 304 -4.94 -17.88 15.23
CA THR A 304 -5.05 -19.34 15.40
C THR A 304 -4.96 -20.12 14.08
N SER A 305 -5.03 -19.46 12.92
CA SER A 305 -4.88 -20.17 11.64
C SER A 305 -3.43 -20.50 11.36
N SER A 306 -3.15 -21.78 11.07
CA SER A 306 -1.81 -22.25 10.69
C SER A 306 -1.55 -22.17 9.18
N ALA A 307 -2.58 -21.92 8.36
CA ALA A 307 -2.49 -21.88 6.92
C ALA A 307 -2.62 -20.44 6.39
N GLU A 308 -1.60 -19.98 5.65
CA GLU A 308 -1.65 -18.73 4.90
C GLU A 308 -2.33 -19.00 3.54
N ILE A 309 -3.55 -18.49 3.38
CA ILE A 309 -4.35 -18.63 2.15
C ILE A 309 -4.00 -17.48 1.21
N GLU A 310 -3.59 -17.79 -0.02
CA GLU A 310 -3.32 -16.74 -1.01
C GLU A 310 -4.62 -16.00 -1.42
N PRO A 311 -4.66 -14.66 -1.34
CA PRO A 311 -5.84 -13.89 -1.68
C PRO A 311 -6.06 -13.82 -3.20
N GLU A 312 -7.32 -13.92 -3.63
CA GLU A 312 -7.69 -13.79 -5.04
C GLU A 312 -7.78 -12.32 -5.47
N TYR A 313 -6.92 -11.91 -6.41
CA TYR A 313 -6.86 -10.53 -6.90
C TYR A 313 -7.77 -10.27 -8.11
N LYS A 314 -8.57 -9.21 -8.02
CA LYS A 314 -9.45 -8.64 -9.06
C LYS A 314 -8.85 -7.36 -9.67
N GLU A 315 -9.31 -6.97 -10.86
CA GLU A 315 -8.78 -5.79 -11.57
C GLU A 315 -9.44 -4.49 -11.12
N LYS A 316 -10.68 -4.56 -10.65
CA LYS A 316 -11.45 -3.39 -10.19
C LYS A 316 -11.85 -3.56 -8.72
N LEU A 317 -11.95 -2.44 -8.00
CA LEU A 317 -12.38 -2.46 -6.60
C LEU A 317 -13.85 -2.87 -6.48
N GLU A 318 -14.66 -2.47 -7.45
CA GLU A 318 -16.11 -2.70 -7.51
C GLU A 318 -16.46 -4.18 -7.76
N GLU A 319 -15.49 -5.01 -8.18
CA GLU A 319 -15.66 -6.46 -8.33
C GLU A 319 -15.59 -7.19 -6.99
N LEU A 320 -15.10 -6.53 -5.93
CA LEU A 320 -15.12 -7.08 -4.58
C LEU A 320 -16.54 -6.92 -3.99
N THR A 321 -17.22 -8.03 -3.75
CA THR A 321 -18.57 -8.05 -3.18
C THR A 321 -18.55 -8.31 -1.68
N ASP A 322 -19.62 -7.89 -0.99
CA ASP A 322 -19.90 -8.22 0.42
C ASP A 322 -18.84 -7.79 1.45
N ILE A 323 -18.07 -6.74 1.14
CA ILE A 323 -17.08 -6.18 2.04
C ILE A 323 -17.76 -5.63 3.30
N THR A 324 -17.31 -6.07 4.47
CA THR A 324 -17.81 -5.65 5.77
C THR A 324 -16.87 -4.67 6.46
N ILE A 325 -17.35 -4.03 7.52
CA ILE A 325 -16.55 -3.13 8.37
C ILE A 325 -15.35 -3.80 9.07
N ASN A 326 -15.29 -5.13 9.08
CA ASN A 326 -14.18 -5.87 9.69
C ASN A 326 -13.23 -6.46 8.66
N ASP A 327 -13.49 -6.31 7.37
CA ASP A 327 -12.59 -6.79 6.32
C ASP A 327 -11.31 -5.96 6.17
N GLU A 328 -10.33 -6.57 5.51
CA GLU A 328 -9.10 -5.89 5.10
C GLU A 328 -8.95 -6.02 3.59
N ILE A 329 -8.84 -4.89 2.89
CA ILE A 329 -8.58 -4.88 1.45
C ILE A 329 -7.09 -4.74 1.19
N LEU A 330 -6.58 -5.58 0.30
CA LEU A 330 -5.23 -5.54 -0.22
C LEU A 330 -5.23 -4.86 -1.59
N ILE A 331 -4.50 -3.76 -1.71
CA ILE A 331 -4.28 -3.05 -2.98
C ILE A 331 -2.85 -3.33 -3.43
N LYS A 332 -2.70 -3.98 -4.58
CA LYS A 332 -1.42 -4.43 -5.11
C LYS A 332 -1.11 -3.68 -6.41
N GLY A 333 0.10 -3.11 -6.49
CA GLY A 333 0.62 -2.49 -7.71
C GLY A 333 2.02 -2.99 -8.04
N LYS A 334 2.32 -3.18 -9.32
CA LYS A 334 3.68 -3.53 -9.78
C LYS A 334 4.48 -2.28 -10.07
N VAL A 335 5.68 -2.19 -9.50
CA VAL A 335 6.54 -1.00 -9.58
C VAL A 335 7.98 -1.37 -9.90
N SER A 336 8.66 -0.49 -10.63
CA SER A 336 10.07 -0.63 -10.99
C SER A 336 10.86 0.63 -10.62
N PRO A 337 11.05 0.92 -9.32
CA PRO A 337 11.79 2.11 -8.88
C PRO A 337 13.25 2.04 -9.36
N SER A 338 13.73 3.13 -9.93
CA SER A 338 15.13 3.28 -10.36
C SER A 338 16.07 3.50 -9.16
N ALA A 339 17.38 3.36 -9.37
CA ALA A 339 18.37 3.57 -8.31
C ALA A 339 18.24 4.97 -7.65
N GLY A 340 18.09 4.99 -6.33
CA GLY A 340 17.91 6.22 -5.55
C GLY A 340 16.47 6.76 -5.49
N HIS A 341 15.51 6.07 -6.10
CA HIS A 341 14.09 6.35 -5.97
C HIS A 341 13.49 5.46 -4.89
N SER A 342 12.61 6.03 -4.06
CA SER A 342 11.76 5.27 -3.16
C SER A 342 10.29 5.51 -3.50
N VAL A 343 9.48 4.46 -3.43
CA VAL A 343 8.09 4.49 -3.89
C VAL A 343 7.15 3.90 -2.84
N LYS A 344 5.93 4.42 -2.76
CA LYS A 344 4.87 3.94 -1.87
C LYS A 344 3.49 4.19 -2.48
N LEU A 345 2.52 3.35 -2.13
CA LEU A 345 1.11 3.55 -2.43
C LEU A 345 0.45 4.24 -1.25
N HIS A 346 -0.44 5.17 -1.56
CA HIS A 346 -1.28 5.86 -0.59
C HIS A 346 -2.74 5.65 -0.96
N ALA A 347 -3.60 5.48 0.04
CA ALA A 347 -5.04 5.59 -0.14
C ALA A 347 -5.61 6.58 0.87
N LYS A 348 -6.54 7.41 0.41
CA LYS A 348 -7.38 8.28 1.23
C LYS A 348 -8.80 7.78 1.17
N LEU A 349 -9.39 7.49 2.32
CA LEU A 349 -10.80 7.14 2.47
C LEU A 349 -11.58 8.33 3.01
N LYS A 350 -12.69 8.65 2.35
CA LYS A 350 -13.61 9.71 2.77
C LYS A 350 -15.05 9.21 2.78
N PRO A 351 -15.78 9.33 3.91
CA PRO A 351 -17.18 8.93 3.96
C PRO A 351 -18.05 9.83 3.07
N ILE A 352 -19.02 9.23 2.35
CA ILE A 352 -20.06 9.92 1.60
C ILE A 352 -21.39 9.80 2.34
N GLU A 353 -21.81 8.56 2.60
CA GLU A 353 -23.09 8.22 3.19
C GLU A 353 -22.90 7.06 4.16
N ILE A 354 -23.01 7.31 5.46
CA ILE A 354 -22.83 6.27 6.49
C ILE A 354 -24.08 6.15 7.36
N THR A 355 -24.33 4.95 7.89
CA THR A 355 -25.57 4.60 8.61
C THR A 355 -25.83 5.44 9.87
N SER A 356 -24.80 5.94 10.54
CA SER A 356 -24.94 6.78 11.74
C SER A 356 -24.91 8.27 11.40
N ARG A 357 -26.07 8.82 10.98
CA ARG A 357 -26.23 10.24 10.66
C ARG A 357 -26.33 11.14 11.91
N LYS A 358 -25.57 10.85 12.98
CA LYS A 358 -25.47 11.80 14.09
C LYS A 358 -24.55 12.95 13.65
N LYS A 359 -25.20 14.05 13.24
CA LYS A 359 -24.63 15.25 12.61
C LYS A 359 -23.45 15.92 13.36
N ASN A 360 -23.16 15.49 14.59
CA ASN A 360 -22.13 16.04 15.47
C ASN A 360 -21.01 15.05 15.83
N ASP A 361 -20.95 13.89 15.18
CA ASP A 361 -19.86 12.94 15.42
C ASP A 361 -18.57 13.44 14.71
N PRO A 362 -17.50 13.81 15.44
CA PRO A 362 -16.25 14.30 14.84
C PRO A 362 -15.62 13.32 13.83
N TYR A 363 -15.97 12.02 13.87
CA TYR A 363 -15.52 11.02 12.90
C TYR A 363 -16.11 11.20 11.49
N MET A 364 -17.17 12.01 11.32
CA MET A 364 -17.80 12.26 10.01
C MET A 364 -16.95 13.12 9.05
N LEU A 365 -15.95 13.83 9.56
CA LEU A 365 -15.13 14.77 8.77
C LEU A 365 -13.68 14.33 8.60
N SER A 366 -13.25 13.25 9.26
CA SER A 366 -11.88 12.78 9.16
C SER A 366 -11.68 11.98 7.88
N GLU A 367 -10.80 12.46 7.01
CA GLU A 367 -10.19 11.64 5.97
C GLU A 367 -9.24 10.64 6.64
N PHE A 368 -9.32 9.36 6.23
CA PHE A 368 -8.45 8.31 6.73
C PHE A 368 -7.34 8.04 5.70
N GLU A 369 -6.09 8.16 6.12
CA GLU A 369 -4.94 7.92 5.25
C GLU A 369 -4.25 6.59 5.55
N PHE A 370 -4.03 5.80 4.50
CA PHE A 370 -3.31 4.54 4.53
C PHE A 370 -2.09 4.63 3.63
N HIS A 371 -1.02 3.96 4.00
CA HIS A 371 0.21 3.93 3.22
C HIS A 371 0.84 2.54 3.24
N SER A 372 1.40 2.13 2.11
CA SER A 372 2.20 0.91 2.03
C SER A 372 3.57 1.14 2.68
N PRO A 373 4.31 0.07 3.01
CA PRO A 373 5.75 0.15 3.16
C PRO A 373 6.38 0.80 1.91
N TYR A 374 7.56 1.41 2.07
CA TYR A 374 8.28 1.98 0.93
C TYR A 374 9.17 0.91 0.29
N LEU A 375 9.30 0.93 -1.03
CA LEU A 375 10.29 0.16 -1.78
C LEU A 375 11.36 1.11 -2.32
N SER A 376 12.63 0.75 -2.21
CA SER A 376 13.75 1.55 -2.73
C SER A 376 14.43 0.82 -3.88
N GLY A 377 14.63 1.52 -4.99
CA GLY A 377 15.28 0.95 -6.18
C GLY A 377 16.80 0.81 -6.06
N PRO A 378 17.45 0.12 -7.01
CA PRO A 378 16.86 -0.38 -8.25
C PRO A 378 16.12 -1.71 -8.05
N LEU A 379 14.85 -1.75 -8.44
CA LEU A 379 14.02 -2.95 -8.42
C LEU A 379 13.25 -3.05 -9.74
N LYS A 380 12.91 -4.27 -10.16
CA LYS A 380 12.14 -4.53 -11.38
C LYS A 380 10.90 -5.35 -11.05
N ASP A 381 9.76 -4.91 -11.56
CA ASP A 381 8.45 -5.56 -11.46
C ASP A 381 8.10 -6.03 -10.04
N SER A 382 8.53 -5.27 -9.04
CA SER A 382 8.36 -5.58 -7.63
C SER A 382 6.97 -5.22 -7.16
N GLU A 383 6.44 -6.01 -6.25
CA GLU A 383 5.07 -5.87 -5.77
C GLU A 383 5.02 -4.94 -4.57
N LEU A 384 4.14 -3.95 -4.66
CA LEU A 384 3.87 -3.00 -3.60
C LEU A 384 2.44 -3.23 -3.12
N ILE A 385 2.29 -3.63 -1.86
CA ILE A 385 1.00 -3.98 -1.28
C ILE A 385 0.64 -2.95 -0.21
N LEU A 386 -0.52 -2.32 -0.37
CA LEU A 386 -1.16 -1.44 0.58
C LEU A 386 -2.32 -2.19 1.25
N ARG A 387 -2.44 -2.09 2.58
CA ARG A 387 -3.48 -2.74 3.36
C ARG A 387 -4.46 -1.72 3.91
N LEU A 388 -5.75 -1.90 3.63
CA LEU A 388 -6.85 -1.09 4.15
C LEU A 388 -7.57 -1.90 5.23
N ASN A 389 -7.15 -1.74 6.49
CA ASN A 389 -7.72 -2.47 7.62
C ASN A 389 -8.86 -1.65 8.25
N PHE A 390 -10.11 -2.03 7.99
CA PHE A 390 -11.27 -1.26 8.44
C PHE A 390 -11.57 -1.46 9.93
N ASN A 391 -11.28 -2.64 10.46
CA ASN A 391 -11.47 -2.93 11.88
C ASN A 391 -10.67 -1.98 12.79
N LYS A 392 -9.39 -1.75 12.45
CA LYS A 392 -8.47 -0.91 13.26
C LYS A 392 -8.99 0.51 13.53
N TYR A 393 -9.73 1.09 12.60
CA TYR A 393 -10.22 2.47 12.68
C TYR A 393 -11.72 2.55 12.99
N GLN A 394 -12.35 1.42 13.31
CA GLN A 394 -13.76 1.36 13.71
C GLN A 394 -14.71 1.97 12.67
N PHE A 395 -14.50 1.68 11.39
CA PHE A 395 -15.36 2.17 10.32
C PHE A 395 -16.83 1.76 10.52
N LEU A 396 -17.73 2.61 10.04
CA LEU A 396 -19.17 2.37 10.05
C LEU A 396 -19.63 1.87 8.67
N PRO A 397 -20.73 1.11 8.60
CA PRO A 397 -21.32 0.74 7.32
C PRO A 397 -21.75 1.96 6.51
N GLY A 398 -21.56 1.92 5.20
CA GLY A 398 -21.87 3.02 4.30
C GLY A 398 -20.99 3.08 3.04
N ILE A 399 -21.13 4.15 2.29
CA ILE A 399 -20.40 4.42 1.05
C ILE A 399 -19.23 5.37 1.32
N TYR A 400 -18.06 4.99 0.83
CA TYR A 400 -16.80 5.71 0.95
C TYR A 400 -16.20 5.97 -0.43
N ILE A 401 -15.53 7.12 -0.59
CA ILE A 401 -14.62 7.37 -1.71
C ILE A 401 -13.23 6.90 -1.30
N VAL A 402 -12.64 6.05 -2.13
CA VAL A 402 -11.24 5.60 -2.00
C VAL A 402 -10.41 6.27 -3.09
N ALA A 403 -9.55 7.21 -2.72
CA ALA A 403 -8.61 7.84 -3.63
C ALA A 403 -7.22 7.21 -3.45
N VAL A 404 -6.78 6.40 -4.42
CA VAL A 404 -5.48 5.73 -4.40
C VAL A 404 -4.51 6.47 -5.29
N TYR A 405 -3.33 6.82 -4.77
CA TYR A 405 -2.28 7.49 -5.53
C TYR A 405 -0.90 6.96 -5.18
N PHE A 406 0.00 7.09 -6.14
CA PHE A 406 1.37 6.66 -6.05
C PHE A 406 2.28 7.83 -5.67
N VAL A 407 3.21 7.58 -4.76
CA VAL A 407 4.17 8.58 -4.29
C VAL A 407 5.58 8.09 -4.60
N GLU A 408 6.31 8.87 -5.39
CA GLU A 408 7.71 8.64 -5.69
C GLU A 408 8.55 9.71 -5.02
N SER A 409 9.52 9.31 -4.22
CA SER A 409 10.50 10.19 -3.60
C SER A 409 11.87 9.97 -4.23
N TYR A 410 12.52 11.05 -4.64
CA TYR A 410 13.87 11.03 -5.20
C TYR A 410 14.67 12.19 -4.62
N LEU A 411 15.75 11.87 -3.89
CA LEU A 411 16.58 12.82 -3.15
C LEU A 411 15.76 13.73 -2.21
N PHE A 412 15.43 14.94 -2.66
CA PHE A 412 14.67 15.96 -1.91
C PHE A 412 13.37 16.36 -2.63
N SER A 413 12.95 15.58 -3.63
CA SER A 413 11.72 15.79 -4.39
C SER A 413 10.73 14.66 -4.12
N VAL A 414 9.46 15.02 -4.03
CA VAL A 414 8.34 14.09 -3.89
C VAL A 414 7.39 14.35 -5.04
N ARG A 415 7.05 13.29 -5.78
CA ARG A 415 6.09 13.31 -6.87
C ARG A 415 4.88 12.51 -6.48
N LEU A 416 3.72 12.97 -6.94
CA LEU A 416 2.43 12.35 -6.70
C LEU A 416 1.82 12.00 -8.05
N SER A 417 1.26 10.81 -8.18
CA SER A 417 0.42 10.50 -9.34
C SER A 417 -0.92 11.22 -9.24
N GLN A 418 -1.64 11.26 -10.36
CA GLN A 418 -3.09 11.52 -10.28
C GLN A 418 -3.74 10.39 -9.45
N PRO A 419 -4.71 10.71 -8.59
CA PRO A 419 -5.42 9.71 -7.82
C PRO A 419 -6.41 8.94 -8.69
N ASN A 420 -6.40 7.62 -8.57
CA ASN A 420 -7.50 6.79 -9.05
C ASN A 420 -8.60 6.80 -7.98
N ILE A 421 -9.83 7.14 -8.38
CA ILE A 421 -10.97 7.30 -7.48
C ILE A 421 -11.88 6.09 -7.65
N TYR A 422 -12.22 5.45 -6.53
CA TYR A 422 -13.12 4.31 -6.47
C TYR A 422 -14.23 4.55 -5.45
N PHE A 423 -15.33 3.82 -5.59
CA PHE A 423 -16.41 3.78 -4.59
C PHE A 423 -16.35 2.46 -3.84
N LEU A 424 -16.48 2.52 -2.52
CA LEU A 424 -16.44 1.37 -1.64
C LEU A 424 -17.68 1.38 -0.74
N GLU A 425 -18.49 0.33 -0.83
CA GLU A 425 -19.59 0.10 0.10
C GLU A 425 -19.12 -0.85 1.21
N LEU A 426 -19.13 -0.37 2.45
CA LEU A 426 -18.92 -1.20 3.64
C LEU A 426 -20.27 -1.63 4.21
N LYS A 427 -20.48 -2.93 4.30
CA LYS A 427 -21.69 -3.53 4.89
C LYS A 427 -21.49 -3.77 6.39
N ARG A 428 -22.60 -3.96 7.10
CA ARG A 428 -22.58 -4.48 8.48
C ARG A 428 -21.94 -5.85 8.50
N ASP A 429 -21.11 -6.07 9.51
CA ASP A 429 -20.51 -7.38 9.75
C ASP A 429 -21.50 -8.31 10.48
N PHE A 430 -21.21 -9.60 10.49
CA PHE A 430 -21.99 -10.61 11.21
C PHE A 430 -21.42 -10.84 12.61
N LEU A 431 -22.30 -11.34 13.48
CA LEU A 431 -21.95 -11.81 14.81
C LEU A 431 -22.11 -13.33 14.82
N LYS A 432 -21.30 -14.00 15.63
CA LYS A 432 -21.44 -15.43 15.92
C LYS A 432 -21.28 -15.67 17.42
N VAL A 433 -21.82 -16.78 17.88
CA VAL A 433 -21.65 -17.26 19.26
C VAL A 433 -20.58 -18.35 19.24
N LEU A 434 -19.63 -18.26 20.17
CA LEU A 434 -18.65 -19.30 20.43
C LEU A 434 -18.87 -19.83 21.86
N PRO A 435 -18.65 -21.12 22.10
CA PRO A 435 -18.72 -21.69 23.44
C PRO A 435 -17.56 -21.21 24.33
N MET A 436 -17.79 -21.26 25.64
CA MET A 436 -16.82 -20.75 26.61
C MET A 436 -15.72 -21.76 26.97
N ASP A 437 -16.07 -23.05 27.04
CA ASP A 437 -15.20 -24.12 27.51
C ASP A 437 -15.00 -25.20 26.43
N SER A 438 -13.75 -25.65 26.25
CA SER A 438 -13.40 -26.84 25.46
C SER A 438 -13.48 -28.09 26.35
N PHE A 439 -13.84 -29.23 25.77
CA PHE A 439 -13.86 -30.52 26.46
C PHE A 439 -12.46 -30.85 27.01
N ALA A 440 -12.34 -30.94 28.34
CA ALA A 440 -11.04 -31.26 28.96
C ALA A 440 -10.55 -32.68 28.60
N SER A 441 -11.48 -33.60 28.30
CA SER A 441 -11.19 -35.01 28.02
C SER A 441 -11.03 -35.34 26.53
N VAL A 442 -11.42 -34.45 25.62
CA VAL A 442 -11.26 -34.65 24.17
C VAL A 442 -10.65 -33.38 23.57
N PRO A 443 -9.33 -33.37 23.30
CA PRO A 443 -8.66 -32.23 22.70
C PRO A 443 -9.32 -31.86 21.37
N GLY A 444 -9.94 -30.69 21.32
CA GLY A 444 -10.55 -30.14 20.10
C GLY A 444 -12.06 -30.29 19.98
N SER A 445 -12.77 -30.93 20.93
CA SER A 445 -14.23 -30.80 20.99
C SER A 445 -14.63 -29.66 21.93
N TYR A 446 -15.70 -28.95 21.58
CA TYR A 446 -16.24 -27.85 22.35
C TYR A 446 -17.67 -28.21 22.80
N HIS A 447 -18.11 -27.70 23.95
CA HIS A 447 -19.55 -27.68 24.23
C HIS A 447 -20.22 -26.75 23.21
N GLY A 448 -21.52 -26.93 22.92
CA GLY A 448 -22.31 -25.83 22.39
C GLY A 448 -22.31 -24.65 23.38
N ALA A 449 -22.70 -23.46 22.94
CA ALA A 449 -22.88 -22.33 23.86
C ALA A 449 -24.11 -22.51 24.79
N VAL A 450 -24.91 -23.55 24.56
CA VAL A 450 -26.01 -24.01 25.41
C VAL A 450 -25.90 -25.51 25.66
N TYR A 451 -26.06 -25.92 26.91
CA TYR A 451 -26.14 -27.32 27.33
C TYR A 451 -27.10 -27.50 28.50
N THR A 452 -27.57 -28.72 28.72
CA THR A 452 -28.59 -29.09 29.70
C THR A 452 -28.10 -30.27 30.53
N LEU A 453 -28.23 -30.17 31.84
CA LEU A 453 -27.87 -31.21 32.80
C LEU A 453 -29.15 -31.78 33.44
N GLU A 454 -29.28 -33.10 33.50
CA GLU A 454 -30.33 -33.75 34.31
C GLU A 454 -29.93 -33.77 35.78
N LEU A 455 -30.78 -33.23 36.66
CA LEU A 455 -30.63 -33.32 38.10
C LEU A 455 -31.63 -34.35 38.64
N GLU A 456 -31.24 -35.64 38.58
CA GLU A 456 -32.11 -36.77 38.93
C GLU A 456 -32.73 -36.63 40.34
N GLU A 457 -31.92 -36.19 41.32
CA GLU A 457 -32.37 -36.03 42.71
C GLU A 457 -33.47 -34.99 42.87
N GLU A 458 -33.43 -33.92 42.06
CA GLU A 458 -34.37 -32.80 42.12
C GLU A 458 -35.55 -32.95 41.16
N LYS A 459 -35.53 -33.99 40.29
CA LYS A 459 -36.47 -34.16 39.17
C LYS A 459 -36.57 -32.89 38.33
N ALA A 460 -35.41 -32.31 38.06
CA ALA A 460 -35.29 -31.03 37.37
C ALA A 460 -34.16 -31.09 36.33
N TRP A 461 -34.20 -30.16 35.39
CA TRP A 461 -33.23 -30.01 34.32
C TRP A 461 -32.60 -28.63 34.45
N LYS A 462 -31.27 -28.58 34.52
CA LYS A 462 -30.52 -27.34 34.57
C LYS A 462 -30.02 -27.00 33.18
N VAL A 463 -30.62 -26.01 32.53
CA VAL A 463 -30.18 -25.49 31.23
C VAL A 463 -29.22 -24.34 31.48
N VAL A 464 -28.03 -24.42 30.88
CA VAL A 464 -26.94 -23.47 31.02
C VAL A 464 -26.62 -22.87 29.65
N PHE A 465 -26.78 -21.55 29.56
CA PHE A 465 -26.27 -20.73 28.46
C PHE A 465 -24.90 -20.19 28.90
N ASN A 466 -23.82 -20.64 28.27
CA ASN A 466 -22.46 -20.24 28.61
C ASN A 466 -21.60 -20.09 27.35
N GLY A 467 -21.46 -18.86 26.87
CA GLY A 467 -20.76 -18.60 25.62
C GLY A 467 -20.22 -17.19 25.52
N LYS A 468 -19.75 -16.86 24.32
CA LYS A 468 -19.12 -15.60 23.97
C LYS A 468 -19.62 -15.14 22.61
N VAL A 469 -20.14 -13.92 22.54
CA VAL A 469 -20.49 -13.29 21.25
C VAL A 469 -19.25 -12.61 20.67
N VAL A 470 -18.95 -12.94 19.42
CA VAL A 470 -17.81 -12.39 18.67
C VAL A 470 -18.22 -11.90 17.28
N ASN A 471 -17.38 -11.10 16.66
CA ASN A 471 -17.52 -10.72 15.25
C ASN A 471 -16.86 -11.76 14.30
N SER A 472 -16.81 -11.47 13.00
CA SER A 472 -16.16 -12.32 12.00
C SER A 472 -14.66 -12.59 12.24
N LEU A 473 -13.99 -11.80 13.10
CA LEU A 473 -12.57 -11.94 13.45
C LEU A 473 -12.34 -12.52 14.85
N ASP A 474 -13.34 -13.19 15.43
CA ASP A 474 -13.32 -13.76 16.78
C ASP A 474 -13.09 -12.75 17.90
N GLN A 475 -13.27 -11.45 17.60
CA GLN A 475 -13.10 -10.41 18.58
C GLN A 475 -14.38 -10.27 19.43
N PRO A 476 -14.24 -10.13 20.75
CA PRO A 476 -15.37 -10.02 21.66
C PRO A 476 -16.22 -8.78 21.40
N ILE A 477 -17.55 -8.96 21.31
CA ILE A 477 -18.48 -7.85 21.13
C ILE A 477 -19.41 -7.73 22.33
N LYS A 478 -19.46 -6.53 22.92
CA LYS A 478 -20.41 -6.21 23.99
C LYS A 478 -21.81 -5.97 23.43
N ILE A 479 -22.79 -6.78 23.86
CA ILE A 479 -24.20 -6.65 23.52
C ILE A 479 -25.01 -6.31 24.77
N ASN A 480 -25.77 -5.23 24.71
CA ASN A 480 -26.57 -4.77 25.86
C ASN A 480 -27.89 -5.53 26.01
N LYS A 481 -28.39 -6.15 24.95
CA LYS A 481 -29.66 -6.87 24.92
C LYS A 481 -29.54 -8.14 24.06
N LEU A 482 -29.19 -9.23 24.72
CA LEU A 482 -29.11 -10.59 24.18
C LEU A 482 -30.34 -11.35 24.69
N ASP A 483 -31.25 -11.70 23.79
CA ASP A 483 -32.46 -12.44 24.10
C ASP A 483 -32.18 -13.94 23.94
N LEU A 484 -32.40 -14.71 25.02
CA LEU A 484 -32.18 -16.14 25.10
C LEU A 484 -33.52 -16.86 25.02
N PHE A 485 -33.62 -17.84 24.14
CA PHE A 485 -34.81 -18.64 23.91
C PHE A 485 -34.48 -20.12 24.05
N LEU A 486 -35.47 -20.87 24.51
CA LEU A 486 -35.44 -22.32 24.55
C LEU A 486 -36.74 -22.82 23.95
N GLU A 487 -36.64 -23.80 23.07
CA GLU A 487 -37.79 -24.47 22.48
C GLU A 487 -38.52 -25.32 23.52
N ARG A 488 -39.85 -25.18 23.53
CA ARG A 488 -40.78 -26.02 24.29
C ARG A 488 -42.03 -26.25 23.47
N PHE A 489 -42.34 -27.51 23.19
CA PHE A 489 -43.53 -27.89 22.39
C PHE A 489 -43.54 -27.17 21.03
N ASP A 490 -42.43 -27.28 20.30
CA ASP A 490 -42.21 -26.69 18.96
C ASP A 490 -42.33 -25.15 18.92
N LYS A 491 -42.10 -24.47 20.05
CA LYS A 491 -42.16 -23.01 20.16
C LYS A 491 -41.00 -22.46 20.98
N TYR A 492 -40.35 -21.44 20.46
CA TYR A 492 -39.36 -20.68 21.21
C TYR A 492 -40.03 -19.87 22.33
N GLU A 493 -39.75 -20.24 23.58
CA GLU A 493 -40.07 -19.45 24.75
C GLU A 493 -38.86 -18.59 25.13
N ARG A 494 -39.06 -17.28 25.27
CA ARG A 494 -37.99 -16.39 25.74
C ARG A 494 -37.75 -16.63 27.22
N ILE A 495 -36.55 -17.13 27.54
CA ILE A 495 -36.13 -17.45 28.90
C ILE A 495 -35.60 -16.21 29.61
N ALA A 496 -34.73 -15.45 28.95
CA ALA A 496 -34.10 -14.28 29.54
C ALA A 496 -33.71 -13.23 28.51
N THR A 497 -33.48 -12.02 29.01
CA THR A 497 -32.82 -10.94 28.27
C THR A 497 -31.63 -10.51 29.11
N ILE A 498 -30.42 -10.75 28.63
CA ILE A 498 -29.17 -10.46 29.34
C ILE A 498 -28.29 -9.51 28.55
N SER A 499 -27.18 -9.09 29.15
CA SER A 499 -26.12 -8.34 28.48
C SER A 499 -24.81 -9.11 28.59
N THR A 500 -24.00 -9.08 27.53
CA THR A 500 -22.65 -9.64 27.60
C THR A 500 -21.72 -8.69 28.37
N ASP A 501 -20.63 -9.23 28.91
CA ASP A 501 -19.56 -8.45 29.51
C ASP A 501 -18.70 -7.73 28.44
N SER A 502 -17.62 -7.06 28.86
CA SER A 502 -16.68 -6.38 27.95
C SER A 502 -15.88 -7.34 27.06
N ASN A 503 -15.82 -8.62 27.43
CA ASN A 503 -15.19 -9.69 26.67
C ASN A 503 -16.21 -10.47 25.83
N GLY A 504 -17.42 -9.94 25.65
CA GLY A 504 -18.50 -10.57 24.89
C GLY A 504 -19.06 -11.83 25.56
N ARG A 505 -18.66 -12.16 26.78
CA ARG A 505 -19.10 -13.36 27.49
C ARG A 505 -20.49 -13.18 28.06
N PHE A 506 -21.26 -14.25 28.08
CA PHE A 506 -22.55 -14.32 28.73
C PHE A 506 -22.69 -15.64 29.48
N HIS A 507 -23.43 -15.59 30.58
CA HIS A 507 -23.76 -16.78 31.35
C HIS A 507 -25.17 -16.61 31.93
N HIS A 508 -26.01 -17.63 31.77
CA HIS A 508 -27.34 -17.69 32.36
C HIS A 508 -27.74 -19.14 32.62
N GLU A 509 -28.38 -19.39 33.75
CA GLU A 509 -28.85 -20.71 34.13
C GLU A 509 -30.33 -20.65 34.45
N ILE A 510 -31.08 -21.66 34.02
CA ILE A 510 -32.47 -21.87 34.40
C ILE A 510 -32.68 -23.31 34.88
N LEU A 511 -33.47 -23.45 35.94
CA LEU A 511 -33.91 -24.75 36.46
C LEU A 511 -35.34 -25.02 36.00
N ILE A 512 -35.54 -26.09 35.25
CA ILE A 512 -36.81 -26.54 34.71
C ILE A 512 -37.26 -27.77 35.49
N HIS A 513 -38.33 -27.65 36.26
CA HIS A 513 -38.89 -28.80 36.97
C HIS A 513 -39.83 -29.60 36.06
N GLY A 514 -39.74 -30.93 36.10
CA GLY A 514 -40.63 -31.83 35.37
C GLY A 514 -40.07 -32.33 34.04
N ILE A 515 -40.88 -32.27 32.99
CA ILE A 515 -40.56 -32.84 31.68
C ILE A 515 -39.70 -31.85 30.87
N PHE A 516 -38.60 -32.33 30.32
CA PHE A 516 -37.76 -31.61 29.37
C PHE A 516 -37.78 -32.31 28.01
N GLU A 517 -37.75 -31.53 26.94
CA GLU A 517 -37.75 -32.03 25.58
C GLU A 517 -36.31 -32.41 25.19
N ILE A 518 -36.07 -33.70 24.94
CA ILE A 518 -34.72 -34.25 24.71
C ILE A 518 -34.01 -33.56 23.53
N ASN A 519 -34.77 -33.06 22.55
CA ASN A 519 -34.27 -32.39 21.35
C ASN A 519 -34.48 -30.88 21.37
N ALA A 520 -34.60 -30.26 22.55
CA ALA A 520 -34.85 -28.82 22.64
C ALA A 520 -33.77 -28.02 21.90
N ILE A 521 -34.19 -27.17 20.97
CA ILE A 521 -33.32 -26.19 20.32
C ILE A 521 -33.26 -24.94 21.19
N SER A 522 -32.09 -24.32 21.25
CA SER A 522 -31.90 -23.00 21.82
C SER A 522 -31.70 -21.96 20.73
N LEU A 523 -32.21 -20.75 20.96
CA LEU A 523 -31.97 -19.62 20.08
C LEU A 523 -31.39 -18.46 20.91
N ILE A 524 -30.22 -18.00 20.50
CA ILE A 524 -29.57 -16.81 21.03
C ILE A 524 -29.70 -15.72 19.98
N SER A 525 -30.36 -14.62 20.33
CA SER A 525 -30.60 -13.54 19.38
C SER A 525 -30.23 -12.17 19.92
N ALA A 526 -29.80 -11.29 19.03
CA ALA A 526 -29.58 -9.89 19.32
C ALA A 526 -30.09 -9.02 18.18
N ASN A 527 -30.66 -7.87 18.51
CA ASN A 527 -31.11 -6.92 17.51
C ASN A 527 -29.93 -6.36 16.71
N GLU A 528 -30.23 -6.00 15.46
CA GLU A 528 -29.29 -5.30 14.60
C GLU A 528 -28.77 -4.01 15.26
N THR A 529 -27.50 -3.72 15.06
CA THR A 529 -26.83 -2.53 15.59
C THR A 529 -26.36 -1.61 14.46
N GLU A 530 -25.78 -0.47 14.80
CA GLU A 530 -25.19 0.43 13.80
C GLU A 530 -24.08 -0.25 12.98
N ARG A 531 -23.37 -1.24 13.57
CA ARG A 531 -22.19 -1.89 12.98
C ARG A 531 -22.40 -3.35 12.57
N TYR A 532 -23.30 -4.05 13.24
CA TYR A 532 -23.49 -5.48 13.08
C TYR A 532 -24.91 -5.82 12.69
N LYS A 533 -25.07 -6.85 11.85
CA LYS A 533 -26.37 -7.45 11.53
C LYS A 533 -27.00 -8.06 12.78
N ALA A 534 -28.30 -8.34 12.73
CA ALA A 534 -28.95 -9.08 13.79
C ALA A 534 -28.25 -10.44 13.98
N LEU A 535 -28.06 -10.83 15.24
CA LEU A 535 -27.56 -12.16 15.59
C LEU A 535 -28.76 -13.09 15.71
N GLN A 536 -28.68 -14.24 15.03
CA GLN A 536 -29.55 -15.39 15.22
C GLN A 536 -28.64 -16.62 15.22
N HIS A 537 -28.44 -17.20 16.40
CA HIS A 537 -27.66 -18.40 16.59
C HIS A 537 -28.59 -19.46 17.15
N GLU A 538 -28.82 -20.51 16.37
CA GLU A 538 -29.60 -21.68 16.78
C GLU A 538 -28.64 -22.84 17.00
N GLU A 539 -28.77 -23.52 18.12
CA GLU A 539 -27.98 -24.71 18.43
C GLU A 539 -28.79 -25.63 19.31
N TYR A 540 -28.45 -26.92 19.32
CA TYR A 540 -29.04 -27.86 20.25
C TYR A 540 -28.73 -27.46 21.69
N ALA A 541 -29.72 -27.47 22.57
CA ALA A 541 -29.51 -27.17 23.99
C ALA A 541 -28.78 -28.30 24.75
N GLY A 542 -28.16 -29.24 24.01
CA GLY A 542 -27.29 -30.36 24.44
C GLY A 542 -27.74 -31.12 25.68
N LEU A 543 -28.09 -32.40 25.59
CA LEU A 543 -28.46 -33.18 26.77
C LEU A 543 -27.24 -33.91 27.34
N ASP A 544 -26.75 -33.47 28.50
CA ASP A 544 -25.76 -34.19 29.29
C ASP A 544 -26.47 -34.95 30.42
N LEU A 545 -26.57 -36.26 30.23
CA LEU A 545 -27.08 -37.19 31.25
C LEU A 545 -25.94 -37.45 32.23
N GLU A 546 -25.96 -36.77 33.37
CA GLU A 546 -25.01 -37.00 34.46
C GLU A 546 -24.98 -38.51 34.80
N GLY A 547 -23.91 -39.20 34.41
CA GLY A 547 -23.73 -40.60 34.81
C GLY A 547 -22.82 -41.44 33.94
N HIS A 548 -22.63 -41.12 32.66
CA HIS A 548 -21.76 -41.90 31.78
C HIS A 548 -20.75 -41.00 31.07
N GLU A 549 -19.47 -41.22 31.35
CA GLU A 549 -18.34 -40.68 30.57
C GLU A 549 -18.61 -40.93 29.06
N GLY A 550 -19.05 -39.91 28.32
CA GLY A 550 -19.21 -39.99 26.86
C GLY A 550 -20.54 -39.58 26.23
N ALA A 551 -21.46 -38.90 26.94
CA ALA A 551 -22.76 -38.52 26.38
C ALA A 551 -22.83 -37.11 25.75
N ILE A 552 -21.70 -36.55 25.30
CA ILE A 552 -21.71 -35.30 24.52
C ILE A 552 -21.20 -35.63 23.13
N LEU A 553 -22.12 -35.59 22.16
CA LEU A 553 -21.79 -35.74 20.77
C LEU A 553 -20.94 -34.52 20.37
N PRO A 554 -19.70 -34.73 19.88
CA PRO A 554 -18.81 -33.61 19.58
C PRO A 554 -19.36 -32.82 18.39
N ASP A 555 -19.31 -31.50 18.50
CA ASP A 555 -19.43 -30.57 17.38
C ASP A 555 -17.99 -30.17 16.99
N LEU A 556 -17.39 -30.91 16.05
CA LEU A 556 -15.99 -30.76 15.63
C LEU A 556 -15.81 -29.56 14.70
N ASP A 557 -16.86 -29.10 14.02
CA ASP A 557 -16.81 -27.96 13.10
C ASP A 557 -17.33 -26.64 13.70
N ASN A 558 -17.89 -26.68 14.92
CA ASN A 558 -18.48 -25.57 15.67
C ASN A 558 -19.66 -24.90 14.95
N ASP A 559 -20.47 -25.68 14.22
CA ASP A 559 -21.68 -25.16 13.57
C ASP A 559 -22.90 -25.06 14.52
N GLY A 560 -22.79 -25.58 15.74
CA GLY A 560 -23.86 -25.65 16.74
C GLY A 560 -24.66 -26.95 16.71
N VAL A 561 -24.27 -27.92 15.87
CA VAL A 561 -24.90 -29.22 15.68
C VAL A 561 -23.89 -30.34 15.93
N PRO A 562 -24.21 -31.35 16.75
CA PRO A 562 -23.26 -32.44 16.96
C PRO A 562 -23.04 -33.30 15.71
N ASP A 563 -21.78 -33.52 15.32
CA ASP A 563 -21.38 -34.26 14.11
C ASP A 563 -21.83 -35.73 14.12
N GLU A 564 -21.91 -36.33 15.30
CA GLU A 564 -22.31 -37.72 15.48
C GLU A 564 -23.81 -37.88 15.84
N TRP A 565 -24.63 -36.83 15.65
CA TRP A 565 -26.05 -36.89 16.00
C TRP A 565 -26.85 -37.89 15.12
N PRO A 566 -27.41 -38.97 15.71
CA PRO A 566 -27.95 -40.08 14.92
C PRO A 566 -29.36 -39.84 14.31
N PHE A 567 -30.00 -38.69 14.56
CA PHE A 567 -31.39 -38.45 14.13
C PHE A 567 -31.65 -37.02 13.67
N SER A 568 -32.13 -36.84 12.43
CA SER A 568 -32.58 -35.54 11.93
C SER A 568 -34.03 -35.24 12.33
N LEU A 569 -34.43 -33.96 12.32
CA LEU A 569 -35.84 -33.55 12.45
C LEU A 569 -36.75 -34.25 11.40
N GLY A 570 -36.20 -34.59 10.23
CA GLY A 570 -36.89 -35.37 9.20
C GLY A 570 -37.21 -36.80 9.63
N ASP A 571 -36.33 -37.44 10.41
CA ASP A 571 -36.52 -38.80 10.92
C ASP A 571 -37.59 -38.86 12.02
N LEU A 572 -37.73 -37.77 12.80
CA LEU A 572 -38.78 -37.59 13.79
C LEU A 572 -40.16 -37.34 13.14
N LEU A 573 -40.21 -36.53 12.09
CA LEU A 573 -41.44 -36.23 11.35
C LEU A 573 -41.98 -37.46 10.58
N LEU A 574 -41.08 -38.33 10.10
CA LEU A 574 -41.43 -39.64 9.51
C LEU A 574 -41.91 -40.65 10.55
N ALA A 575 -41.45 -40.56 11.80
CA ALA A 575 -41.93 -41.38 12.91
C ALA A 575 -43.35 -40.99 13.36
N LEU A 576 -43.64 -39.68 13.40
CA LEU A 576 -44.91 -39.12 13.86
C LEU A 576 -46.04 -39.20 12.82
N SER A 577 -45.73 -39.40 11.55
CA SER A 577 -46.74 -39.58 10.48
C SER A 577 -47.53 -40.88 10.59
N GLY A 578 -47.13 -41.79 11.48
CA GLY A 578 -47.84 -43.05 11.74
C GLY A 578 -47.71 -44.08 10.62
N GLU A 579 -46.86 -43.85 9.61
CA GLU A 579 -46.70 -44.78 8.47
C GLU A 579 -45.78 -45.98 8.75
N GLN A 580 -45.11 -46.07 9.92
CA GLN A 580 -44.56 -47.34 10.43
C GLN A 580 -44.23 -47.34 11.93
N SER A 581 -44.49 -48.47 12.58
CA SER A 581 -44.08 -48.80 13.96
C SER A 581 -42.59 -49.16 14.03
N PHE A 582 -41.82 -48.50 14.89
CA PHE A 582 -40.43 -48.89 15.18
C PHE A 582 -40.40 -50.22 15.97
N PRO A 583 -39.59 -51.22 15.58
CA PRO A 583 -39.31 -52.36 16.43
C PRO A 583 -38.10 -52.10 17.34
N SER A 584 -38.19 -52.65 18.55
CA SER A 584 -37.13 -52.73 19.56
C SER A 584 -35.79 -53.16 18.96
N GLY A 585 -34.92 -52.19 18.65
CA GLY A 585 -33.64 -52.43 17.98
C GLY A 585 -33.77 -52.63 16.47
N LEU A 586 -33.62 -51.56 15.69
CA LEU A 586 -33.50 -51.65 14.24
C LEU A 586 -32.06 -52.03 13.85
N ARG A 587 -31.87 -53.31 13.51
CA ARG A 587 -30.74 -53.78 12.70
C ARG A 587 -31.27 -54.08 11.29
N PHE A 588 -30.94 -53.24 10.32
CA PHE A 588 -31.00 -53.60 8.90
C PHE A 588 -29.74 -54.38 8.55
N MET A 589 -29.87 -55.58 8.02
CA MET A 589 -28.72 -56.45 7.75
C MET A 589 -28.84 -57.02 6.32
N ALA A 590 -28.43 -56.21 5.35
CA ALA A 590 -28.34 -56.63 3.95
C ALA A 590 -27.21 -57.66 3.77
N LYS A 591 -27.57 -58.87 3.32
CA LYS A 591 -26.59 -59.96 3.16
C LYS A 591 -25.80 -59.91 1.85
N PHE A 592 -26.30 -59.18 0.85
CA PHE A 592 -25.73 -59.17 -0.50
C PHE A 592 -25.46 -60.61 -0.99
N ASP A 593 -26.33 -61.57 -0.71
CA ASP A 593 -26.10 -63.00 -1.06
C ASP A 593 -26.90 -63.47 -2.28
N GLU A 594 -27.59 -62.54 -2.94
CA GLU A 594 -28.42 -62.71 -4.14
C GLU A 594 -27.65 -62.60 -5.48
N GLY A 595 -26.32 -62.74 -5.47
CA GLY A 595 -25.44 -62.68 -6.65
C GLY A 595 -24.91 -61.30 -7.03
N SER A 596 -25.63 -60.55 -7.87
CA SER A 596 -25.24 -59.22 -8.36
C SER A 596 -26.47 -58.42 -8.79
N GLY A 597 -26.49 -57.11 -8.55
CA GLY A 597 -27.61 -56.27 -9.00
C GLY A 597 -27.61 -54.87 -8.42
N ASN A 598 -28.74 -54.17 -8.59
CA ASN A 598 -29.03 -52.90 -7.92
C ASN A 598 -30.11 -53.08 -6.84
N VAL A 599 -30.41 -54.31 -6.46
CA VAL A 599 -31.37 -54.65 -5.40
C VAL A 599 -30.66 -55.60 -4.44
N VAL A 600 -30.81 -55.34 -3.14
CA VAL A 600 -30.36 -56.19 -2.03
C VAL A 600 -31.57 -56.58 -1.21
N ILE A 601 -31.53 -57.72 -0.55
CA ILE A 601 -32.59 -58.19 0.32
C ILE A 601 -32.08 -58.16 1.76
N ASP A 602 -32.87 -57.54 2.64
CA ASP A 602 -32.62 -57.62 4.07
C ASP A 602 -32.85 -59.06 4.55
N ASP A 603 -31.90 -59.60 5.29
CA ASP A 603 -32.00 -60.99 5.76
C ASP A 603 -32.96 -61.15 6.94
N VAL A 604 -33.21 -60.07 7.68
CA VAL A 604 -34.09 -60.13 8.86
C VAL A 604 -35.56 -60.10 8.44
N GLN A 605 -35.91 -59.31 7.44
CA GLN A 605 -37.30 -59.02 7.07
C GLN A 605 -37.62 -59.35 5.60
N GLY A 606 -36.65 -59.80 4.80
CA GLY A 606 -36.86 -60.17 3.39
C GLY A 606 -37.17 -58.98 2.48
N LEU A 607 -36.88 -57.75 2.93
CA LEU A 607 -37.25 -56.52 2.24
C LEU A 607 -36.25 -56.17 1.15
N LYS A 608 -36.74 -55.90 -0.07
CA LYS A 608 -35.93 -55.53 -1.23
C LYS A 608 -35.57 -54.05 -1.20
N GLY A 609 -34.31 -53.72 -0.89
CA GLY A 609 -33.75 -52.39 -1.01
C GLY A 609 -33.09 -52.17 -2.37
N LYS A 610 -33.50 -51.14 -3.12
CA LYS A 610 -32.84 -50.77 -4.39
C LYS A 610 -31.72 -49.77 -4.12
N LEU A 611 -30.48 -50.10 -4.52
CA LEU A 611 -29.33 -49.21 -4.44
C LEU A 611 -29.60 -47.95 -5.29
N LYS A 612 -29.49 -46.77 -4.68
CA LYS A 612 -29.66 -45.47 -5.35
C LYS A 612 -28.34 -45.02 -6.01
N GLY A 613 -28.45 -44.22 -7.07
CA GLY A 613 -27.33 -43.89 -7.97
C GLY A 613 -27.06 -45.03 -8.98
N ASN A 614 -26.08 -44.88 -9.87
CA ASN A 614 -25.61 -45.96 -10.77
C ASN A 614 -24.82 -47.05 -10.02
N ALA A 615 -25.20 -47.32 -8.77
CA ALA A 615 -24.58 -48.30 -7.91
C ALA A 615 -25.13 -49.69 -8.21
N THR A 616 -24.21 -50.63 -8.41
CA THR A 616 -24.51 -52.05 -8.57
C THR A 616 -23.51 -52.84 -7.75
N TRP A 617 -23.95 -53.90 -7.09
CA TRP A 617 -23.08 -54.85 -6.41
C TRP A 617 -22.88 -56.07 -7.31
N SER A 618 -21.70 -56.71 -7.25
CA SER A 618 -21.31 -57.70 -8.27
C SER A 618 -20.95 -59.09 -7.77
N VAL A 619 -20.63 -59.25 -6.48
CA VAL A 619 -20.39 -60.58 -5.89
C VAL A 619 -20.70 -60.52 -4.41
N GLY A 620 -21.53 -61.45 -3.96
CA GLY A 620 -21.72 -61.67 -2.55
C GLY A 620 -22.29 -63.07 -2.29
N LYS A 621 -21.42 -63.79 -1.60
CA LYS A 621 -21.52 -65.04 -0.86
C LYS A 621 -20.05 -65.31 -0.52
N ASP A 622 -19.74 -65.44 0.77
CA ASP A 622 -18.44 -65.89 1.29
C ASP A 622 -17.38 -64.81 1.60
N GLY A 623 -17.79 -63.65 2.11
CA GLY A 623 -16.91 -62.84 2.98
C GLY A 623 -15.92 -61.89 2.29
N LYS A 624 -16.09 -61.57 1.01
CA LYS A 624 -15.32 -60.50 0.31
C LYS A 624 -16.20 -59.66 -0.62
N GLY A 625 -17.38 -59.24 -0.15
CA GLY A 625 -18.25 -58.34 -0.93
C GLY A 625 -17.63 -56.94 -1.05
N SER A 626 -17.33 -56.48 -2.27
CA SER A 626 -16.96 -55.09 -2.55
C SER A 626 -18.11 -54.37 -3.25
N ILE A 627 -18.59 -53.27 -2.69
CA ILE A 627 -19.52 -52.35 -3.36
C ILE A 627 -18.70 -51.50 -4.35
N ARG A 628 -18.99 -51.61 -5.65
CA ARG A 628 -18.37 -50.78 -6.69
C ARG A 628 -19.38 -49.79 -7.26
N PHE A 629 -19.12 -48.51 -7.05
CA PHE A 629 -19.86 -47.44 -7.70
C PHE A 629 -19.32 -47.25 -9.13
N LYS A 630 -20.11 -47.61 -10.15
CA LYS A 630 -19.78 -47.28 -11.54
C LYS A 630 -20.25 -45.86 -11.85
N SER A 631 -19.38 -44.89 -11.66
CA SER A 631 -19.54 -43.56 -12.26
C SER A 631 -18.53 -43.41 -13.40
N ASN A 632 -19.02 -43.23 -14.62
CA ASN A 632 -18.17 -43.11 -15.81
C ASN A 632 -17.44 -41.76 -15.93
N ASN A 633 -17.55 -40.84 -14.96
CA ASN A 633 -16.89 -39.51 -15.07
C ASN A 633 -16.62 -38.79 -13.73
N ILE A 634 -16.61 -39.49 -12.60
CA ILE A 634 -16.08 -38.92 -11.35
C ILE A 634 -14.65 -39.45 -11.19
N LYS A 635 -13.65 -38.57 -11.23
CA LYS A 635 -12.31 -38.88 -10.73
C LYS A 635 -12.45 -39.09 -9.22
N THR A 636 -12.74 -40.33 -8.80
CA THR A 636 -12.86 -40.72 -7.40
C THR A 636 -11.52 -40.48 -6.71
N PHE A 637 -11.50 -39.61 -5.70
CA PHE A 637 -10.43 -39.55 -4.73
C PHE A 637 -10.40 -40.89 -3.99
N GLY A 638 -9.41 -41.73 -4.29
CA GLY A 638 -9.22 -43.02 -3.63
C GLY A 638 -8.25 -42.89 -2.47
N ILE A 639 -8.58 -43.42 -1.30
CA ILE A 639 -7.65 -43.49 -0.17
C ILE A 639 -7.35 -44.97 0.10
N GLU A 640 -6.08 -45.29 0.30
CA GLU A 640 -5.62 -46.60 0.77
C GLU A 640 -4.83 -46.44 2.06
N ALA A 641 -5.06 -47.34 3.01
CA ALA A 641 -4.30 -47.44 4.24
C ALA A 641 -3.79 -48.88 4.42
N GLY A 642 -2.61 -49.02 5.01
CA GLY A 642 -1.96 -50.30 5.26
C GLY A 642 -0.81 -50.18 6.25
N HIS A 643 -0.25 -51.32 6.62
CA HIS A 643 0.96 -51.42 7.44
C HIS A 643 1.97 -52.33 6.72
N LEU A 644 3.25 -52.08 6.96
CA LEU A 644 4.35 -52.85 6.40
C LEU A 644 5.43 -52.99 7.48
N ASN A 645 5.97 -54.20 7.61
CA ASN A 645 7.10 -54.46 8.49
C ASN A 645 8.39 -54.40 7.68
N ILE A 646 9.18 -53.33 7.89
CA ILE A 646 10.51 -53.19 7.29
C ILE A 646 11.52 -53.65 8.35
N SER A 647 12.29 -54.69 8.04
CA SER A 647 13.17 -55.33 9.02
C SER A 647 14.47 -54.58 9.32
N ASN A 648 14.83 -53.58 8.50
CA ASN A 648 16.10 -52.87 8.59
C ASN A 648 16.11 -51.52 7.86
N THR A 649 17.26 -50.84 7.80
CA THR A 649 17.45 -49.53 7.17
C THR A 649 18.04 -49.63 5.75
N ILE A 650 18.00 -48.52 5.01
CA ILE A 650 18.57 -48.42 3.66
C ILE A 650 20.10 -48.57 3.64
N ASP A 651 20.80 -48.30 4.75
CA ASP A 651 22.25 -48.54 4.86
C ASP A 651 22.60 -50.03 4.70
N GLN A 652 21.63 -50.91 4.94
CA GLN A 652 21.74 -52.35 4.73
C GLN A 652 21.07 -52.80 3.41
N GLY A 653 20.73 -51.86 2.54
CA GLY A 653 20.08 -52.10 1.25
C GLY A 653 18.62 -52.52 1.34
N VAL A 654 17.96 -52.31 2.49
CA VAL A 654 16.55 -52.68 2.67
C VAL A 654 15.63 -51.57 2.15
N VAL A 655 14.97 -51.87 1.03
CA VAL A 655 13.95 -51.03 0.40
C VAL A 655 12.76 -51.91 0.07
N GLU A 656 11.57 -51.50 0.49
CA GLU A 656 10.34 -52.23 0.21
C GLU A 656 9.51 -51.50 -0.84
N THR A 657 8.92 -52.26 -1.76
CA THR A 657 8.01 -51.70 -2.77
C THR A 657 6.57 -51.94 -2.35
N ILE A 658 5.84 -50.87 -2.10
CA ILE A 658 4.40 -50.92 -1.84
C ILE A 658 3.70 -50.81 -3.20
N ASN A 659 2.97 -51.87 -3.57
CA ASN A 659 2.06 -51.83 -4.71
C ASN A 659 0.69 -51.34 -4.25
N PHE A 660 0.19 -50.30 -4.89
CA PHE A 660 -1.15 -49.77 -4.62
C PHE A 660 -2.20 -50.76 -5.13
N LYS A 661 -3.32 -50.88 -4.40
CA LYS A 661 -4.47 -51.67 -4.85
C LYS A 661 -5.20 -51.00 -6.00
N ASN A 662 -5.11 -49.68 -6.10
CA ASN A 662 -5.69 -48.84 -7.15
C ASN A 662 -4.61 -48.12 -7.97
N VAL A 663 -5.01 -47.61 -9.14
CA VAL A 663 -4.17 -46.77 -10.00
C VAL A 663 -4.47 -45.30 -9.73
N TYR A 664 -3.45 -44.52 -9.39
CA TYR A 664 -3.52 -43.11 -9.06
C TYR A 664 -2.87 -42.24 -10.13
N GLU A 665 -3.48 -41.11 -10.50
CA GLU A 665 -2.89 -40.18 -11.47
C GLU A 665 -1.75 -39.36 -10.83
N ASN A 666 -1.96 -38.85 -9.62
CA ASN A 666 -0.99 -38.10 -8.82
C ASN A 666 -1.03 -38.59 -7.35
N PRO A 667 -0.45 -39.75 -7.04
CA PRO A 667 -0.49 -40.32 -5.69
C PRO A 667 0.24 -39.44 -4.67
N VAL A 668 -0.39 -39.24 -3.51
CA VAL A 668 0.23 -38.66 -2.31
C VAL A 668 0.37 -39.79 -1.29
N VAL A 669 1.59 -40.05 -0.84
CA VAL A 669 1.89 -41.11 0.13
C VAL A 669 2.32 -40.46 1.44
N VAL A 670 1.65 -40.81 2.53
CA VAL A 670 2.00 -40.39 3.90
C VAL A 670 2.39 -41.64 4.68
N ALA A 671 3.59 -41.64 5.26
CA ALA A 671 4.09 -42.75 6.05
C ALA A 671 4.68 -42.25 7.38
N TYR A 672 4.60 -43.09 8.41
CA TYR A 672 5.24 -42.88 9.70
C TYR A 672 5.66 -44.21 10.31
N ILE A 673 6.64 -44.19 11.21
CA ILE A 673 7.13 -45.39 11.89
C ILE A 673 6.31 -45.62 13.16
N TYR A 674 5.61 -46.74 13.26
CA TYR A 674 4.74 -47.06 14.42
C TYR A 674 5.52 -47.57 15.64
N THR A 675 6.68 -48.19 15.43
CA THR A 675 7.48 -48.84 16.48
C THR A 675 8.79 -48.11 16.74
N ARG A 676 9.25 -48.08 17.99
CA ARG A 676 10.57 -47.54 18.37
C ARG A 676 11.43 -48.65 18.98
N ASN A 677 12.68 -48.75 18.55
CA ASN A 677 13.65 -49.71 19.10
C ASN A 677 14.83 -48.94 19.70
N ASN A 678 15.13 -49.16 20.98
CA ASN A 678 16.31 -48.64 21.70
C ASN A 678 16.59 -47.12 21.66
N GLY A 679 15.61 -46.29 21.28
CA GLY A 679 15.69 -44.84 21.43
C GLY A 679 16.37 -44.09 20.29
N GLU A 680 17.06 -44.80 19.38
CA GLU A 680 17.64 -44.25 18.16
C GLU A 680 16.54 -43.69 17.25
N SER A 681 16.83 -42.57 16.59
CA SER A 681 15.88 -41.90 15.69
C SER A 681 15.99 -42.52 14.30
N LEU A 682 14.86 -42.99 13.77
CA LEU A 682 14.74 -43.41 12.38
C LEU A 682 13.77 -42.49 11.66
N GLY A 683 14.08 -42.14 10.42
CA GLY A 683 13.16 -41.49 9.49
C GLY A 683 12.59 -42.51 8.52
N VAL A 684 11.33 -42.32 8.11
CA VAL A 684 10.78 -43.03 6.94
C VAL A 684 10.92 -42.13 5.72
N ARG A 685 11.41 -42.68 4.62
CA ARG A 685 11.48 -41.99 3.33
C ARG A 685 10.72 -42.77 2.28
N ILE A 686 10.20 -42.01 1.32
CA ILE A 686 9.43 -42.52 0.19
C ILE A 686 10.13 -42.04 -1.07
N ASP A 687 10.35 -42.94 -2.01
CA ASP A 687 10.94 -42.65 -3.31
C ASP A 687 10.18 -43.40 -4.42
N ASN A 688 10.50 -43.09 -5.68
CA ASN A 688 9.99 -43.75 -6.88
C ASN A 688 8.46 -43.95 -6.85
N VAL A 689 7.73 -42.87 -6.54
CA VAL A 689 6.27 -42.86 -6.51
C VAL A 689 5.75 -42.86 -7.95
N THR A 690 5.08 -43.96 -8.33
CA THR A 690 4.42 -44.14 -9.63
C THR A 690 2.92 -44.23 -9.45
N SER A 691 2.16 -44.28 -10.54
CA SER A 691 0.70 -44.43 -10.49
C SER A 691 0.22 -45.73 -9.81
N THR A 692 1.09 -46.72 -9.62
CA THR A 692 0.72 -48.05 -9.09
C THR A 692 1.57 -48.51 -7.93
N SER A 693 2.60 -47.75 -7.53
CA SER A 693 3.50 -48.17 -6.46
C SER A 693 4.31 -47.01 -5.89
N CYS A 694 4.92 -47.22 -4.73
CA CYS A 694 6.04 -46.42 -4.24
C CYS A 694 7.09 -47.32 -3.60
N GLN A 695 8.30 -46.80 -3.45
CA GLN A 695 9.33 -47.41 -2.61
C GLN A 695 9.35 -46.73 -1.25
N ILE A 696 9.49 -47.51 -0.20
CA ILE A 696 9.55 -47.05 1.19
C ILE A 696 10.76 -47.70 1.87
N PHE A 697 11.47 -46.91 2.66
CA PHE A 697 12.62 -47.41 3.43
C PHE A 697 12.80 -46.57 4.70
N MET A 698 13.50 -47.16 5.66
CA MET A 698 13.93 -46.46 6.88
C MET A 698 15.36 -45.98 6.71
N GLU A 699 15.65 -44.77 7.17
CA GLU A 699 16.99 -44.18 7.13
C GLU A 699 17.33 -43.63 8.52
N GLU A 700 18.53 -43.96 8.99
CA GLU A 700 19.10 -43.31 10.17
C GLU A 700 19.56 -41.90 9.77
N PRO A 701 19.31 -40.87 10.58
CA PRO A 701 19.90 -39.57 10.33
C PRO A 701 21.42 -39.74 10.21
N PRO A 702 22.06 -39.21 9.16
CA PRO A 702 23.48 -39.45 8.93
C PRO A 702 24.28 -39.02 10.15
N ASP A 703 25.13 -39.92 10.64
CA ASP A 703 26.13 -39.71 11.69
C ASP A 703 27.21 -38.73 11.19
N GLY A 704 26.83 -37.48 10.91
CA GLY A 704 27.74 -36.42 10.49
C GLY A 704 28.37 -36.61 9.09
N ALA A 705 27.84 -35.88 8.12
CA ALA A 705 28.53 -35.39 6.92
C ALA A 705 29.16 -36.44 5.96
N VAL A 706 28.33 -37.18 5.23
CA VAL A 706 28.67 -37.59 3.87
C VAL A 706 27.49 -37.31 2.94
N THR A 707 27.65 -36.37 2.01
CA THR A 707 26.71 -36.14 0.91
C THR A 707 26.87 -37.24 -0.12
N TYR A 708 25.85 -38.08 -0.33
CA TYR A 708 25.76 -38.92 -1.52
C TYR A 708 25.52 -38.02 -2.75
N THR A 709 26.24 -38.28 -3.83
CA THR A 709 26.18 -37.52 -5.10
C THR A 709 25.26 -38.21 -6.10
#